data_AF-A0A395RVF9-F1
#
_entry.id   AF-A0A395RVF9-F1
#
_cell.length_a   1.000
_cell.length_b   1.000
_cell.length_c   1.000
_cell.angle_alpha   90.00
_cell.angle_beta   90.00
_cell.angle_gamma   90.00
#
_symmetry.space_group_name_H-M   'P 1'
#
loop_
_entity.id
_entity.type
_entity.pdbx_description
1 polymer ?
#
loop_
_entity_poly.entity_id
_entity_poly.type
_entity_poly.pdbx_seq_one_letter_code
_entity_poly.pdbx_strand_id
1 'polypeptide(L)'
;MQRALNTRARASALSSAATKYRAGSLSQQVRFAHKELKFGVEGRAALLAGVDTLAKAVATTLGPKGRNVLIESSFGSPKITKDGVTVARAVSLKDKFENLGAKLLQDVASKTNEVAGDGTTTATVLARAIFSETVKNVAAGCNPMDLRRGIQAAVEAVVQFLQKNKRDITTSAEIAQVATISANGDVHIGQMIANAMEKVGKEGVITCKEGKTVADELEVTEGMRFDRGFVSPYFITDTKSQKVEFENPLILLSEKKISAVQDIIPALEVSTQQRRPLVIIAEDIEGEALAVCILNKLRGQLQVAAVKAPGFGDNRKSILGDLAILTDGTVFTDELDIKLDKATPDMLGSTGSITITKEDTIVLNGGGSKDAIAQRCEQIRGVIADPTTSEYEKEKLQERLAKLSGGVAVIKVGGSSEVEVGEKKDRFVDALNATRAAVEEGILPGGGTALIKASAHALNEVPTANFDQQLGVSIVKNAITRPARTIIENAGLESSVVVGKLTDEHAGDFNKGFDSSKGEYVDMINAGILDPFKVVRTGLIDASGVASLLGTTEVAIVDAPEEKGAGGPPMGGMGGMGGMGGMGGMIHVDDLPYRQPPPRNEVGGAREEQEEEEEDKERRRTARLARLKFLPQRPRLSMGQDNSLPLPPKLRYNPLLTLSYSRAPISKRLCPFASATVSQDCITAFNELKLNKKYKFIVYKLSDDYKEIVVEKASESKEWEDFRETLVNATSKSKTGTVGKGPRYAVYDFEYNLASGDGIRNKITFIAWSPDDAGIQPKMIYASSKEALKRSLTGIATEYQANDTDDIEYDSILKTVSKGLAA
;
A
#
# COMPACT_ATOMS: atom_id res chain seq x y z
N MET A 1 -53.31 56.89 8.59
CA MET A 1 -52.91 57.86 9.64
C MET A 1 -52.84 57.12 10.97
N GLN A 2 -51.75 57.31 11.75
CA GLN A 2 -51.61 56.97 13.18
C GLN A 2 -51.81 55.50 13.60
N ARG A 3 -51.11 54.94 14.60
CA ARG A 3 -49.86 55.25 15.32
C ARG A 3 -49.43 53.88 15.90
N ALA A 4 -48.26 53.33 15.58
CA ALA A 4 -46.97 53.70 16.16
C ALA A 4 -46.94 53.65 17.70
N LEU A 5 -46.66 52.46 18.26
CA LEU A 5 -46.08 52.26 19.59
C LEU A 5 -45.40 50.87 19.63
N ASN A 6 -44.10 50.82 19.32
CA ASN A 6 -43.10 49.90 19.89
C ASN A 6 -41.72 50.13 19.24
N THR A 7 -41.02 51.14 19.71
CA THR A 7 -39.57 51.28 19.54
C THR A 7 -38.95 51.76 20.86
N ARG A 8 -37.70 51.32 21.10
CA ARG A 8 -36.79 51.66 22.23
C ARG A 8 -36.94 50.87 23.53
N ALA A 9 -36.29 49.71 23.55
CA ALA A 9 -35.35 49.35 24.62
C ALA A 9 -34.20 48.52 24.03
N ARG A 10 -33.18 49.20 23.47
CA ARG A 10 -31.84 48.63 23.23
C ARG A 10 -30.94 49.08 24.39
N ALA A 11 -29.93 48.26 24.70
CA ALA A 11 -28.81 48.54 25.62
C ALA A 11 -29.00 48.34 27.14
N SER A 12 -29.10 47.08 27.57
CA SER A 12 -28.35 46.45 28.67
C SER A 12 -28.74 44.96 28.74
N ALA A 13 -27.88 43.97 28.99
CA ALA A 13 -26.52 44.01 29.52
C ALA A 13 -25.54 43.13 28.71
N LEU A 14 -24.31 43.62 28.56
CA LEU A 14 -23.12 42.84 28.17
C LEU A 14 -22.40 42.39 29.45
N SER A 15 -22.58 41.12 29.83
CA SER A 15 -21.69 40.27 30.66
C SER A 15 -22.54 39.11 31.18
N SER A 16 -22.13 37.84 31.17
CA SER A 16 -20.80 37.27 30.90
C SER A 16 -20.95 35.94 30.12
N ALA A 17 -20.68 35.97 28.81
CA ALA A 17 -20.64 34.76 27.98
C ALA A 17 -19.32 33.99 28.19
N ALA A 18 -19.08 33.53 29.42
CA ALA A 18 -17.97 32.65 29.76
C ALA A 18 -18.35 31.20 29.46
N THR A 19 -18.37 30.83 28.18
CA THR A 19 -18.65 29.47 27.71
C THR A 19 -17.56 28.49 28.16
N LYS A 20 -17.64 28.03 29.40
CA LYS A 20 -16.83 26.92 29.91
C LYS A 20 -17.34 25.62 29.31
N TYR A 21 -16.87 25.31 28.10
CA TYR A 21 -16.77 23.94 27.61
C TYR A 21 -15.93 23.13 28.61
N ARG A 22 -16.57 22.51 29.60
CA ARG A 22 -15.93 21.45 30.40
C ARG A 22 -15.92 20.20 29.52
N ALA A 23 -14.75 19.90 28.97
CA ALA A 23 -14.53 18.72 28.17
C ALA A 23 -14.93 17.46 28.95
N GLY A 24 -15.95 16.74 28.46
CA GLY A 24 -16.22 15.39 28.89
C GLY A 24 -15.07 14.49 28.44
N SER A 25 -14.25 14.02 29.37
CA SER A 25 -13.08 13.20 29.03
C SER A 25 -13.52 11.83 28.52
N LEU A 26 -13.48 11.66 27.20
CA LEU A 26 -13.41 10.34 26.57
C LEU A 26 -12.06 9.72 26.95
N SER A 27 -12.03 9.06 28.11
CA SER A 27 -10.91 8.22 28.54
C SER A 27 -10.89 6.89 27.78
N GLN A 28 -10.87 7.01 26.45
CA GLN A 28 -10.30 6.00 25.59
C GLN A 28 -8.87 5.77 26.10
N GLN A 29 -8.59 4.60 26.67
CA GLN A 29 -7.23 4.22 27.04
C GLN A 29 -6.43 4.00 25.76
N VAL A 30 -6.03 5.11 25.15
CA VAL A 30 -4.97 5.17 24.16
C VAL A 30 -3.75 4.60 24.86
N ARG A 31 -3.34 3.39 24.46
CA ARG A 31 -2.00 2.89 24.77
C ARG A 31 -1.03 3.82 24.06
N PHE A 32 -0.58 4.85 24.75
CA PHE A 32 0.45 5.74 24.25
C PHE A 32 1.74 4.94 24.17
N ALA A 33 1.97 4.30 23.02
CA ALA A 33 3.28 3.80 22.67
C ALA A 33 4.27 4.96 22.80
N HIS A 34 5.33 4.76 23.58
CA HIS A 34 6.37 5.77 23.78
C HIS A 34 6.85 6.27 22.41
N LYS A 35 7.22 7.55 22.35
CA LYS A 35 7.67 8.20 21.11
C LYS A 35 9.13 8.55 21.27
N GLU A 36 9.92 8.29 20.24
CA GLU A 36 11.28 8.79 20.12
C GLU A 36 11.26 10.06 19.26
N LEU A 37 12.02 11.07 19.68
CA LEU A 37 12.07 12.38 19.03
C LEU A 37 13.52 12.72 18.68
N LYS A 38 13.75 13.19 17.45
CA LYS A 38 15.03 13.78 17.03
C LYS A 38 14.82 15.19 16.52
N PHE A 39 15.73 16.07 16.94
CA PHE A 39 15.63 17.52 16.75
C PHE A 39 16.72 18.02 15.80
N GLY A 40 16.41 19.11 15.09
CA GLY A 40 17.33 19.88 14.26
C GLY A 40 18.18 19.03 13.31
N VAL A 41 19.50 19.21 13.42
CA VAL A 41 20.48 18.59 12.51
C VAL A 41 20.48 17.07 12.60
N GLU A 42 20.30 16.47 13.79
CA GLU A 42 20.30 15.01 13.94
C GLU A 42 19.07 14.38 13.26
N GLY A 43 17.89 14.98 13.46
CA GLY A 43 16.66 14.56 12.79
C GLY A 43 16.77 14.65 11.27
N ARG A 44 17.27 15.78 10.76
CA ARG A 44 17.51 15.97 9.31
C ARG A 44 18.55 15.02 8.74
N ALA A 45 19.62 14.70 9.48
CA ALA A 45 20.64 13.76 9.04
C ALA A 45 20.10 12.33 8.92
N ALA A 46 19.29 11.87 9.88
CA ALA A 46 18.65 10.55 9.82
C ALA A 46 17.64 10.46 8.66
N LEU A 47 16.80 11.49 8.46
CA LEU A 47 15.91 11.58 7.30
C LEU A 47 16.70 11.54 5.98
N LEU A 48 17.82 12.27 5.90
CA LEU A 48 18.67 12.31 4.72
C LEU A 48 19.29 10.93 4.42
N ALA A 49 19.76 10.19 5.42
CA ALA A 49 20.29 8.83 5.21
C ALA A 49 19.27 7.86 4.58
N GLY A 50 18.00 7.97 4.99
CA GLY A 50 16.88 7.23 4.39
C GLY A 50 16.59 7.63 2.94
N VAL A 51 16.49 8.94 2.68
CA VAL A 51 16.33 9.51 1.33
C VAL A 51 17.49 9.07 0.42
N ASP A 52 18.73 9.13 0.91
CA ASP A 52 19.93 8.75 0.16
C ASP A 52 19.93 7.25 -0.20
N THR A 53 19.49 6.40 0.74
CA THR A 53 19.44 4.94 0.54
C THR A 53 18.41 4.56 -0.52
N LEU A 54 17.21 5.13 -0.44
CA LEU A 54 16.16 4.89 -1.41
C LEU A 54 16.51 5.45 -2.80
N ALA A 55 16.98 6.70 -2.85
CA ALA A 55 17.35 7.34 -4.10
C ALA A 55 18.52 6.64 -4.79
N LYS A 56 19.49 6.06 -4.04
CA LYS A 56 20.57 5.25 -4.63
C LYS A 56 20.03 3.99 -5.31
N ALA A 57 19.06 3.30 -4.71
CA ALA A 57 18.45 2.12 -5.33
C ALA A 57 17.72 2.49 -6.63
N VAL A 58 16.82 3.48 -6.55
CA VAL A 58 16.00 3.94 -7.69
C VAL A 58 16.87 4.53 -8.82
N ALA A 59 17.87 5.35 -8.50
CA ALA A 59 18.74 5.99 -9.50
C ALA A 59 19.49 5.00 -10.42
N THR A 60 19.71 3.75 -9.99
CA THR A 60 20.36 2.74 -10.84
C THR A 60 19.56 2.38 -12.10
N THR A 61 18.24 2.62 -12.12
CA THR A 61 17.39 2.31 -13.27
C THR A 61 17.31 3.43 -14.30
N LEU A 62 17.84 4.63 -14.01
CA LEU A 62 17.65 5.81 -14.86
C LEU A 62 18.43 5.74 -16.18
N GLY A 63 17.72 5.95 -17.29
CA GLY A 63 18.29 6.12 -18.64
C GLY A 63 18.51 4.80 -19.40
N PRO A 64 18.95 4.86 -20.67
CA PRO A 64 19.01 3.69 -21.56
C PRO A 64 20.00 2.60 -21.09
N LYS A 65 21.03 2.99 -20.33
CA LYS A 65 22.00 2.08 -19.69
C LYS A 65 21.68 1.84 -18.20
N GLY A 66 20.46 2.15 -17.77
CA GLY A 66 19.91 1.82 -16.47
C GLY A 66 19.85 0.30 -16.24
N ARG A 67 20.17 -0.12 -15.03
CA ARG A 67 20.28 -1.51 -14.60
C ARG A 67 18.97 -1.98 -13.97
N ASN A 68 18.71 -3.28 -14.04
CA ASN A 68 17.55 -3.89 -13.40
C ASN A 68 17.75 -3.97 -11.88
N VAL A 69 16.68 -3.78 -11.12
CA VAL A 69 16.62 -4.09 -9.68
C VAL A 69 15.86 -5.39 -9.49
N LEU A 70 16.40 -6.26 -8.64
CA LEU A 70 15.78 -7.52 -8.22
C LEU A 70 15.12 -7.32 -6.85
N ILE A 71 13.84 -7.67 -6.75
CA ILE A 71 13.01 -7.49 -5.56
C ILE A 71 12.53 -8.86 -5.09
N GLU A 72 12.83 -9.21 -3.84
CA GLU A 72 12.29 -10.42 -3.20
C GLU A 72 10.77 -10.31 -3.06
N SER A 73 10.04 -11.34 -3.51
CA SER A 73 8.61 -11.49 -3.22
C SER A 73 8.45 -12.45 -2.05
N SER A 74 7.55 -12.16 -1.11
CA SER A 74 7.24 -13.07 0.01
C SER A 74 6.62 -14.40 -0.45
N PHE A 75 6.07 -14.43 -1.67
CA PHE A 75 5.51 -15.63 -2.31
C PHE A 75 5.77 -15.59 -3.82
N GLY A 76 6.11 -16.74 -4.42
CA GLY A 76 6.41 -16.85 -5.85
C GLY A 76 7.82 -16.37 -6.24
N SER A 77 8.02 -16.13 -7.53
CA SER A 77 9.30 -15.68 -8.09
C SER A 77 9.63 -14.22 -7.72
N PRO A 78 10.92 -13.85 -7.59
CA PRO A 78 11.30 -12.45 -7.36
C PRO A 78 10.97 -11.57 -8.58
N LYS A 79 10.56 -10.31 -8.35
CA LYS A 79 10.29 -9.35 -9.44
C LYS A 79 11.60 -8.73 -9.91
N ILE A 80 11.83 -8.75 -11.23
CA ILE A 80 12.87 -7.96 -11.89
C ILE A 80 12.17 -6.73 -12.49
N THR A 81 12.72 -5.53 -12.30
CA THR A 81 12.12 -4.30 -12.83
C THR A 81 13.14 -3.19 -13.07
N LYS A 82 12.79 -2.24 -13.95
CA LYS A 82 13.42 -0.93 -14.09
C LYS A 82 12.54 0.22 -13.59
N ASP A 83 11.27 -0.04 -13.25
CA ASP A 83 10.35 1.00 -12.80
C ASP A 83 10.77 1.54 -11.42
N GLY A 84 11.01 2.85 -11.38
CA GLY A 84 11.38 3.58 -10.18
C GLY A 84 10.32 3.56 -9.09
N VAL A 85 9.02 3.53 -9.39
CA VAL A 85 7.97 3.50 -8.36
C VAL A 85 7.81 2.10 -7.74
N THR A 86 7.93 1.04 -8.52
CA THR A 86 8.01 -0.35 -8.01
C THR A 86 9.21 -0.52 -7.08
N VAL A 87 10.41 -0.05 -7.50
CA VAL A 87 11.61 -0.09 -6.65
C VAL A 87 11.40 0.75 -5.40
N ALA A 88 10.84 1.96 -5.53
CA ALA A 88 10.61 2.83 -4.38
C ALA A 88 9.68 2.18 -3.33
N ARG A 89 8.55 1.63 -3.79
CA ARG A 89 7.54 0.98 -2.92
C ARG A 89 8.06 -0.27 -2.20
N ALA A 90 9.01 -0.99 -2.80
CA ALA A 90 9.60 -2.19 -2.20
C ALA A 90 10.54 -1.92 -1.02
N VAL A 91 11.08 -0.71 -0.89
CA VAL A 91 12.01 -0.37 0.20
C VAL A 91 11.25 -0.04 1.48
N SER A 92 11.67 -0.66 2.58
CA SER A 92 11.25 -0.32 3.94
C SER A 92 12.48 -0.45 4.85
N LEU A 93 12.83 0.62 5.55
CA LEU A 93 14.05 0.68 6.37
C LEU A 93 13.74 0.30 7.82
N LYS A 94 14.72 -0.33 8.48
CA LYS A 94 14.58 -0.80 9.86
C LYS A 94 14.60 0.35 10.87
N ASP A 95 15.47 1.34 10.65
CA ASP A 95 15.46 2.57 11.44
C ASP A 95 14.21 3.40 11.08
N LYS A 96 13.48 3.86 12.10
CA LYS A 96 12.20 4.54 11.90
C LYS A 96 12.37 5.95 11.33
N PHE A 97 13.46 6.66 11.64
CA PHE A 97 13.73 7.99 11.13
C PHE A 97 14.21 7.93 9.68
N GLU A 98 15.13 7.00 9.35
CA GLU A 98 15.50 6.74 7.96
C GLU A 98 14.27 6.31 7.14
N ASN A 99 13.42 5.44 7.70
CA ASN A 99 12.20 4.99 7.01
C ASN A 99 11.20 6.14 6.77
N LEU A 100 11.08 7.14 7.66
CA LEU A 100 10.28 8.34 7.38
C LEU A 100 10.82 9.12 6.17
N GLY A 101 12.14 9.31 6.08
CA GLY A 101 12.79 9.96 4.94
C GLY A 101 12.57 9.19 3.64
N ALA A 102 12.72 7.85 3.68
CA ALA A 102 12.41 6.98 2.54
C ALA A 102 10.94 7.06 2.14
N LYS A 103 9.99 7.01 3.09
CA LYS A 103 8.54 7.07 2.79
C LYS A 103 8.13 8.36 2.09
N LEU A 104 8.62 9.51 2.54
CA LEU A 104 8.30 10.79 1.88
C LEU A 104 8.86 10.87 0.45
N LEU A 105 9.96 10.18 0.14
CA LEU A 105 10.46 10.06 -1.23
C LEU A 105 9.66 9.03 -2.07
N GLN A 106 9.05 8.00 -1.44
CA GLN A 106 8.08 7.10 -2.10
C GLN A 106 6.79 7.84 -2.46
N ASP A 107 6.37 8.81 -1.65
CA ASP A 107 5.21 9.65 -1.92
C ASP A 107 5.45 10.56 -3.14
N VAL A 108 6.67 11.13 -3.30
CA VAL A 108 7.09 11.83 -4.53
C VAL A 108 6.95 10.92 -5.76
N ALA A 109 7.57 9.74 -5.71
CA ALA A 109 7.53 8.79 -6.83
C ALA A 109 6.10 8.37 -7.18
N SER A 110 5.27 8.09 -6.18
CA SER A 110 3.88 7.66 -6.37
C SER A 110 3.01 8.79 -6.94
N LYS A 111 3.15 10.01 -6.44
CA LYS A 111 2.35 11.16 -6.92
C LYS A 111 2.71 11.57 -8.35
N THR A 112 4.00 11.59 -8.69
CA THR A 112 4.43 11.82 -10.07
C THR A 112 3.92 10.72 -11.00
N ASN A 113 3.89 9.45 -10.54
CA ASN A 113 3.29 8.36 -11.30
C ASN A 113 1.77 8.51 -11.50
N GLU A 114 1.04 8.97 -10.47
CA GLU A 114 -0.41 9.19 -10.57
C GLU A 114 -0.78 10.30 -11.57
N VAL A 115 0.03 11.37 -11.65
CA VAL A 115 -0.28 12.55 -12.48
C VAL A 115 0.29 12.47 -13.90
N ALA A 116 1.47 11.86 -14.07
CA ALA A 116 2.20 11.84 -15.35
C ALA A 116 2.46 10.42 -15.89
N GLY A 117 2.44 9.39 -15.04
CA GLY A 117 2.64 7.99 -15.42
C GLY A 117 4.03 7.63 -15.99
N ASP A 118 5.00 8.53 -15.85
CA ASP A 118 6.43 8.38 -16.16
C ASP A 118 7.22 9.40 -15.30
N GLY A 119 8.55 9.38 -15.32
CA GLY A 119 9.43 10.35 -14.67
C GLY A 119 9.68 10.10 -13.18
N THR A 120 9.18 8.99 -12.63
CA THR A 120 9.28 8.61 -11.21
C THR A 120 10.74 8.59 -10.72
N THR A 121 11.63 7.94 -11.47
CA THR A 121 13.07 7.89 -11.20
C THR A 121 13.70 9.29 -11.24
N THR A 122 13.34 10.13 -12.22
CA THR A 122 13.82 11.52 -12.33
C THR A 122 13.38 12.36 -11.13
N ALA A 123 12.12 12.24 -10.70
CA ALA A 123 11.59 12.95 -9.53
C ALA A 123 12.32 12.56 -8.24
N THR A 124 12.61 11.27 -8.02
CA THR A 124 13.38 10.84 -6.83
C THR A 124 14.82 11.36 -6.82
N VAL A 125 15.49 11.39 -7.97
CA VAL A 125 16.86 11.95 -8.11
C VAL A 125 16.87 13.45 -7.83
N LEU A 126 15.89 14.20 -8.37
CA LEU A 126 15.71 15.63 -8.11
C LEU A 126 15.43 15.91 -6.62
N ALA A 127 14.49 15.18 -6.02
CA ALA A 127 14.09 15.39 -4.62
C ALA A 127 15.26 15.14 -3.66
N ARG A 128 16.03 14.06 -3.89
CA ARG A 128 17.27 13.76 -3.17
C ARG A 128 18.30 14.88 -3.31
N ALA A 129 18.51 15.39 -4.53
CA ALA A 129 19.47 16.45 -4.79
C ALA A 129 19.09 17.76 -4.08
N ILE A 130 17.83 18.19 -4.20
CA ILE A 130 17.31 19.40 -3.55
C ILE A 130 17.41 19.24 -2.02
N PHE A 131 16.98 18.11 -1.47
CA PHE A 131 17.00 17.90 -0.01
C PHE A 131 18.43 17.85 0.55
N SER A 132 19.36 17.14 -0.12
CA SER A 132 20.75 17.04 0.33
C SER A 132 21.44 18.41 0.43
N GLU A 133 21.28 19.26 -0.60
CA GLU A 133 21.83 20.63 -0.53
C GLU A 133 21.07 21.51 0.46
N THR A 134 19.75 21.35 0.61
CA THR A 134 18.97 22.09 1.62
C THR A 134 19.44 21.79 3.04
N VAL A 135 19.66 20.51 3.39
CA VAL A 135 20.16 20.10 4.72
C VAL A 135 21.53 20.69 5.02
N LYS A 136 22.44 20.77 4.04
CA LYS A 136 23.76 21.41 4.21
C LYS A 136 23.64 22.91 4.52
N ASN A 137 22.81 23.63 3.77
CA ASN A 137 22.65 25.08 3.95
C ASN A 137 21.91 25.42 5.25
N VAL A 138 20.92 24.62 5.65
CA VAL A 138 20.30 24.74 6.98
C VAL A 138 21.30 24.43 8.11
N ALA A 139 22.18 23.45 7.95
CA ALA A 139 23.26 23.17 8.91
C ALA A 139 24.32 24.29 8.97
N ALA A 140 24.44 25.10 7.91
CA ALA A 140 25.28 26.31 7.89
C ALA A 140 24.60 27.54 8.53
N GLY A 141 23.35 27.43 8.98
CA GLY A 141 22.62 28.49 9.69
C GLY A 141 21.62 29.30 8.83
N CYS A 142 21.43 28.98 7.55
CA CYS A 142 20.46 29.63 6.69
C CYS A 142 19.00 29.31 7.09
N ASN A 143 18.09 30.27 6.90
CA ASN A 143 16.68 30.13 7.23
C ASN A 143 15.98 29.11 6.30
N PRO A 144 15.47 27.97 6.81
CA PRO A 144 14.79 26.96 5.99
C PRO A 144 13.58 27.50 5.21
N MET A 145 12.88 28.49 5.77
CA MET A 145 11.68 29.05 5.15
C MET A 145 12.01 29.95 3.95
N ASP A 146 13.13 30.68 3.99
CA ASP A 146 13.59 31.51 2.88
C ASP A 146 14.29 30.67 1.80
N LEU A 147 15.07 29.65 2.19
CA LEU A 147 15.55 28.63 1.26
C LEU A 147 14.39 28.01 0.46
N ARG A 148 13.30 27.63 1.13
CA ARG A 148 12.08 27.11 0.49
C ARG A 148 11.43 28.09 -0.48
N ARG A 149 11.32 29.38 -0.12
CA ARG A 149 10.79 30.42 -1.03
C ARG A 149 11.66 30.57 -2.28
N GLY A 150 12.99 30.60 -2.11
CA GLY A 150 13.94 30.66 -3.23
C GLY A 150 13.86 29.43 -4.15
N ILE A 151 13.73 28.23 -3.58
CA ILE A 151 13.52 26.98 -4.32
C ILE A 151 12.21 27.05 -5.15
N GLN A 152 11.12 27.54 -4.55
CA GLN A 152 9.82 27.64 -5.25
C GLN A 152 9.88 28.65 -6.41
N ALA A 153 10.46 29.84 -6.20
CA ALA A 153 10.63 30.84 -7.25
C ALA A 153 11.51 30.33 -8.42
N ALA A 154 12.58 29.61 -8.11
CA ALA A 154 13.44 28.99 -9.12
C ALA A 154 12.73 27.90 -9.93
N VAL A 155 11.92 27.05 -9.27
CA VAL A 155 11.14 26.02 -9.96
C VAL A 155 10.08 26.64 -10.87
N GLU A 156 9.40 27.70 -10.44
CA GLU A 156 8.46 28.43 -11.27
C GLU A 156 9.13 29.02 -12.52
N ALA A 157 10.28 29.69 -12.35
CA ALA A 157 11.06 30.22 -13.47
C ALA A 157 11.52 29.13 -14.46
N VAL A 158 11.97 27.97 -13.97
CA VAL A 158 12.32 26.81 -14.80
C VAL A 158 11.10 26.28 -15.56
N VAL A 159 9.95 26.11 -14.91
CA VAL A 159 8.72 25.63 -15.55
C VAL A 159 8.25 26.59 -16.64
N GLN A 160 8.26 27.91 -16.38
CA GLN A 160 7.91 28.92 -17.38
C GLN A 160 8.89 28.93 -18.57
N PHE A 161 10.19 28.75 -18.32
CA PHE A 161 11.20 28.64 -19.38
C PHE A 161 11.00 27.39 -20.23
N LEU A 162 10.76 26.23 -19.61
CA LEU A 162 10.47 24.98 -20.32
C LEU A 162 9.17 25.08 -21.14
N GLN A 163 8.11 25.68 -20.59
CA GLN A 163 6.85 25.89 -21.29
C GLN A 163 7.00 26.74 -22.56
N LYS A 164 7.87 27.76 -22.53
CA LYS A 164 8.16 28.62 -23.69
C LYS A 164 8.98 27.92 -24.79
N ASN A 165 9.72 26.86 -24.45
CA ASN A 165 10.60 26.14 -25.37
C ASN A 165 10.07 24.72 -25.73
N LYS A 166 8.84 24.38 -25.34
CA LYS A 166 8.20 23.11 -25.70
C LYS A 166 7.83 23.11 -27.19
N ARG A 167 7.86 21.93 -27.83
CA ARG A 167 7.29 21.72 -29.17
C ARG A 167 6.06 20.83 -29.07
N ASP A 168 5.00 21.15 -29.79
CA ASP A 168 3.81 20.30 -29.84
C ASP A 168 3.99 19.13 -30.82
N ILE A 169 3.44 17.96 -30.49
CA ILE A 169 3.46 16.79 -31.37
C ILE A 169 2.39 16.92 -32.46
N THR A 170 2.78 16.66 -33.70
CA THR A 170 1.87 16.73 -34.86
C THR A 170 1.82 15.45 -35.69
N THR A 171 2.83 14.58 -35.61
CA THR A 171 2.99 13.40 -36.47
C THR A 171 2.96 12.09 -35.68
N SER A 172 2.46 11.02 -36.32
CA SER A 172 2.49 9.65 -35.75
C SER A 172 3.93 9.15 -35.50
N ALA A 173 4.90 9.62 -36.30
CA ALA A 173 6.32 9.30 -36.11
C ALA A 173 6.89 9.87 -34.79
N GLU A 174 6.52 11.09 -34.39
CA GLU A 174 6.90 11.67 -33.09
C GLU A 174 6.27 10.90 -31.92
N ILE A 175 5.01 10.45 -32.06
CA ILE A 175 4.34 9.59 -31.07
C ILE A 175 5.11 8.27 -30.91
N ALA A 176 5.48 7.62 -32.02
CA ALA A 176 6.26 6.40 -32.01
C ALA A 176 7.65 6.61 -31.37
N GLN A 177 8.31 7.75 -31.60
CA GLN A 177 9.58 8.11 -30.96
C GLN A 177 9.45 8.24 -29.44
N VAL A 178 8.47 9.02 -28.96
CA VAL A 178 8.22 9.17 -27.50
C VAL A 178 7.93 7.81 -26.85
N ALA A 179 7.05 6.99 -27.44
CA ALA A 179 6.79 5.65 -26.93
C ALA A 179 8.04 4.76 -26.95
N THR A 180 8.87 4.83 -28.00
CA THR A 180 10.12 4.07 -28.09
C THR A 180 11.09 4.43 -26.96
N ILE A 181 11.25 5.73 -26.66
CA ILE A 181 12.16 6.19 -25.59
C ILE A 181 11.68 5.72 -24.22
N SER A 182 10.41 5.97 -23.85
CA SER A 182 9.86 5.52 -22.57
C SER A 182 9.77 3.99 -22.46
N ALA A 183 9.67 3.26 -23.58
CA ALA A 183 9.77 1.79 -23.62
C ALA A 183 11.21 1.25 -23.50
N ASN A 184 12.17 2.05 -23.03
CA ASN A 184 13.61 1.74 -22.94
C ASN A 184 14.31 1.46 -24.29
N GLY A 185 13.89 2.15 -25.36
CA GLY A 185 14.44 2.01 -26.71
C GLY A 185 13.76 0.92 -27.56
N ASP A 186 12.63 0.39 -27.11
CA ASP A 186 11.90 -0.69 -27.80
C ASP A 186 11.00 -0.14 -28.91
N VAL A 187 11.52 -0.19 -30.15
CA VAL A 187 10.84 0.29 -31.36
C VAL A 187 9.55 -0.49 -31.64
N HIS A 188 9.45 -1.76 -31.23
CA HIS A 188 8.25 -2.56 -31.45
C HIS A 188 7.09 -2.06 -30.58
N ILE A 189 7.36 -1.81 -29.29
CA ILE A 189 6.42 -1.17 -28.36
C ILE A 189 6.02 0.21 -28.90
N GLY A 190 7.01 1.01 -29.33
CA GLY A 190 6.78 2.34 -29.89
C GLY A 190 5.82 2.37 -31.07
N GLN A 191 6.06 1.51 -32.06
CA GLN A 191 5.20 1.39 -33.24
C GLN A 191 3.81 0.84 -32.89
N MET A 192 3.70 -0.11 -31.96
CA MET A 192 2.40 -0.66 -31.55
C MET A 192 1.52 0.39 -30.86
N ILE A 193 2.10 1.24 -30.01
CA ILE A 193 1.37 2.34 -29.34
C ILE A 193 0.95 3.40 -30.36
N ALA A 194 1.81 3.78 -31.31
CA ALA A 194 1.45 4.71 -32.38
C ALA A 194 0.31 4.15 -33.27
N ASN A 195 0.41 2.89 -33.69
CA ASN A 195 -0.64 2.20 -34.45
C ASN A 195 -1.96 2.10 -33.66
N ALA A 196 -1.90 1.97 -32.33
CA ALA A 196 -3.09 1.97 -31.49
C ALA A 196 -3.73 3.37 -31.45
N MET A 197 -2.95 4.42 -31.16
CA MET A 197 -3.41 5.82 -31.16
C MET A 197 -3.98 6.26 -32.52
N GLU A 198 -3.43 5.78 -33.62
CA GLU A 198 -3.95 6.08 -34.96
C GLU A 198 -5.33 5.43 -35.21
N LYS A 199 -5.60 4.25 -34.64
CA LYS A 199 -6.89 3.56 -34.77
C LYS A 199 -7.98 4.11 -33.85
N VAL A 200 -7.66 4.47 -32.61
CA VAL A 200 -8.65 4.98 -31.63
C VAL A 200 -8.72 6.51 -31.54
N GLY A 201 -7.79 7.21 -32.18
CA GLY A 201 -7.65 8.67 -32.09
C GLY A 201 -6.91 9.14 -30.83
N LYS A 202 -6.62 10.44 -30.76
CA LYS A 202 -5.86 11.07 -29.66
C LYS A 202 -6.53 10.88 -28.28
N GLU A 203 -7.85 11.04 -28.23
CA GLU A 203 -8.69 10.84 -27.04
C GLU A 203 -9.09 9.37 -26.82
N GLY A 204 -8.61 8.47 -27.69
CA GLY A 204 -8.98 7.07 -27.69
C GLY A 204 -8.44 6.31 -26.49
N VAL A 205 -9.23 5.36 -26.00
CA VAL A 205 -8.82 4.54 -24.87
C VAL A 205 -7.88 3.45 -25.37
N ILE A 206 -6.76 3.30 -24.67
CA ILE A 206 -5.77 2.25 -24.88
C ILE A 206 -5.52 1.59 -23.53
N THR A 207 -5.54 0.26 -23.50
CA THR A 207 -5.34 -0.58 -22.33
C THR A 207 -4.34 -1.71 -22.62
N CYS A 208 -3.57 -2.11 -21.62
CA CYS A 208 -2.58 -3.18 -21.73
C CYS A 208 -3.01 -4.37 -20.86
N LYS A 209 -3.10 -5.56 -21.45
CA LYS A 209 -3.44 -6.84 -20.81
C LYS A 209 -2.30 -7.84 -20.99
N GLU A 210 -2.32 -8.88 -20.18
CA GLU A 210 -1.35 -9.99 -20.29
C GLU A 210 -1.81 -10.93 -21.41
N GLY A 211 -0.94 -11.19 -22.37
CA GLY A 211 -1.18 -12.10 -23.49
C GLY A 211 -1.06 -13.57 -23.08
N LYS A 212 -1.79 -14.44 -23.78
CA LYS A 212 -1.64 -15.90 -23.67
C LYS A 212 -0.67 -16.46 -24.72
N THR A 213 -0.25 -15.61 -25.65
CA THR A 213 0.64 -15.88 -26.78
C THR A 213 2.02 -15.27 -26.52
N VAL A 214 3.05 -15.74 -27.24
CA VAL A 214 4.43 -15.23 -27.10
C VAL A 214 4.60 -13.88 -27.82
N ALA A 215 3.80 -13.64 -28.86
CA ALA A 215 3.79 -12.38 -29.62
C ALA A 215 2.83 -11.35 -29.00
N ASP A 216 3.12 -10.06 -29.19
CA ASP A 216 2.22 -8.99 -28.81
C ASP A 216 1.06 -8.86 -29.83
N GLU A 217 -0.16 -8.65 -29.35
CA GLU A 217 -1.36 -8.49 -30.20
C GLU A 217 -2.03 -7.13 -29.94
N LEU A 218 -2.41 -6.43 -31.00
CA LEU A 218 -3.23 -5.21 -30.94
C LEU A 218 -4.65 -5.51 -31.43
N GLU A 219 -5.59 -5.64 -30.50
CA GLU A 219 -7.02 -5.80 -30.76
C GLU A 219 -7.72 -4.45 -30.61
N VAL A 220 -8.61 -4.07 -31.53
CA VAL A 220 -9.49 -2.90 -31.35
C VAL A 220 -10.90 -3.41 -31.12
N THR A 221 -11.43 -3.06 -29.95
CA THR A 221 -12.70 -3.55 -29.40
C THR A 221 -13.67 -2.40 -29.19
N GLU A 222 -14.95 -2.71 -29.07
CA GLU A 222 -15.95 -1.72 -28.65
C GLU A 222 -15.95 -1.61 -27.12
N GLY A 223 -16.03 -0.38 -26.62
CA GLY A 223 -15.91 -0.09 -25.19
C GLY A 223 -15.95 1.41 -24.91
N MET A 224 -15.92 1.76 -23.62
CA MET A 224 -16.06 3.14 -23.16
C MET A 224 -15.22 3.36 -21.89
N ARG A 225 -14.60 4.55 -21.77
CA ARG A 225 -14.02 5.05 -20.51
C ARG A 225 -14.81 6.24 -19.98
N PHE A 226 -14.99 6.28 -18.67
CA PHE A 226 -15.54 7.45 -17.98
C PHE A 226 -14.88 7.67 -16.63
N ASP A 227 -14.89 8.93 -16.20
CA ASP A 227 -14.00 9.48 -15.18
C ASP A 227 -14.64 9.35 -13.78
N ARG A 228 -14.96 8.09 -13.42
CA ARG A 228 -15.47 7.66 -12.10
C ARG A 228 -14.82 6.34 -11.69
N GLY A 229 -14.17 6.33 -10.53
CA GLY A 229 -13.60 5.12 -9.93
C GLY A 229 -14.50 4.42 -8.92
N PHE A 230 -13.93 3.43 -8.23
CA PHE A 230 -14.63 2.66 -7.19
C PHE A 230 -15.05 3.53 -5.99
N VAL A 231 -16.24 3.29 -5.46
CA VAL A 231 -16.76 4.00 -4.26
C VAL A 231 -15.97 3.64 -2.98
N SER A 232 -15.36 2.46 -2.93
CA SER A 232 -14.59 1.99 -1.78
C SER A 232 -13.33 1.21 -2.19
N PRO A 233 -12.14 1.52 -1.61
CA PRO A 233 -10.92 0.73 -1.84
C PRO A 233 -11.05 -0.75 -1.46
N TYR A 234 -12.04 -1.11 -0.63
CA TYR A 234 -12.29 -2.52 -0.30
C TYR A 234 -12.71 -3.36 -1.51
N PHE A 235 -13.16 -2.77 -2.62
CA PHE A 235 -13.49 -3.50 -3.85
C PHE A 235 -12.27 -3.96 -4.67
N ILE A 236 -11.08 -3.38 -4.46
CA ILE A 236 -9.84 -3.71 -5.20
C ILE A 236 -9.63 -5.23 -5.27
N THR A 237 -9.45 -5.77 -6.49
CA THR A 237 -9.13 -7.20 -6.71
C THR A 237 -7.63 -7.41 -6.90
N ASP A 238 -6.95 -6.52 -7.63
CA ASP A 238 -5.49 -6.49 -7.69
C ASP A 238 -4.91 -5.42 -6.74
N THR A 239 -4.29 -5.89 -5.67
CA THR A 239 -3.62 -5.05 -4.67
C THR A 239 -2.32 -4.41 -5.18
N LYS A 240 -1.72 -4.91 -6.27
CA LYS A 240 -0.50 -4.35 -6.86
C LYS A 240 -0.80 -3.07 -7.65
N SER A 241 -1.71 -3.14 -8.62
CA SER A 241 -2.11 -2.00 -9.45
C SER A 241 -3.17 -1.09 -8.80
N GLN A 242 -3.76 -1.52 -7.67
CA GLN A 242 -4.87 -0.85 -6.98
C GLN A 242 -6.12 -0.69 -7.85
N LYS A 243 -6.48 -1.75 -8.57
CA LYS A 243 -7.61 -1.79 -9.51
C LYS A 243 -8.60 -2.90 -9.15
N VAL A 244 -9.84 -2.71 -9.56
CA VAL A 244 -10.82 -3.80 -9.73
C VAL A 244 -10.75 -4.24 -11.18
N GLU A 245 -10.46 -5.50 -11.41
CA GLU A 245 -10.56 -6.15 -12.72
C GLU A 245 -11.53 -7.32 -12.60
N PHE A 246 -12.52 -7.36 -13.50
CA PHE A 246 -13.48 -8.46 -13.62
C PHE A 246 -13.61 -8.91 -15.08
N GLU A 247 -13.65 -10.22 -15.29
CA GLU A 247 -13.98 -10.84 -16.58
C GLU A 247 -15.47 -11.21 -16.62
N ASN A 248 -16.09 -11.00 -17.78
CA ASN A 248 -17.51 -11.26 -18.05
C ASN A 248 -18.52 -10.74 -16.98
N PRO A 249 -18.37 -9.55 -16.37
CA PRO A 249 -19.29 -9.07 -15.35
C PRO A 249 -20.69 -8.76 -15.89
N LEU A 250 -21.66 -8.79 -14.97
CA LEU A 250 -22.99 -8.19 -15.10
C LEU A 250 -22.92 -6.71 -14.67
N ILE A 251 -23.75 -5.86 -15.28
CA ILE A 251 -23.78 -4.42 -15.04
C ILE A 251 -25.20 -3.99 -14.66
N LEU A 252 -25.37 -3.49 -13.44
CA LEU A 252 -26.59 -2.86 -12.97
C LEU A 252 -26.49 -1.34 -13.16
N LEU A 253 -27.39 -0.76 -13.96
CA LEU A 253 -27.43 0.67 -14.28
C LEU A 253 -28.62 1.34 -13.58
N SER A 254 -28.39 2.23 -12.62
CA SER A 254 -29.45 2.99 -11.95
C SER A 254 -29.27 4.50 -12.11
N GLU A 255 -30.36 5.20 -12.43
CA GLU A 255 -30.36 6.68 -12.39
C GLU A 255 -30.32 7.22 -10.96
N LYS A 256 -30.80 6.43 -10.00
CA LYS A 256 -31.02 6.80 -8.60
C LYS A 256 -29.84 6.45 -7.69
N LYS A 257 -29.90 7.02 -6.49
CA LYS A 257 -29.12 6.57 -5.34
C LYS A 257 -29.65 5.25 -4.81
N ILE A 258 -28.72 4.37 -4.45
CA ILE A 258 -29.01 3.08 -3.82
C ILE A 258 -28.54 3.13 -2.37
N SER A 259 -29.49 3.07 -1.43
CA SER A 259 -29.20 3.11 0.02
C SER A 259 -29.74 1.88 0.76
N ALA A 260 -30.87 1.33 0.32
CA ALA A 260 -31.50 0.17 0.93
C ALA A 260 -30.93 -1.14 0.37
N VAL A 261 -30.81 -2.16 1.24
CA VAL A 261 -30.33 -3.49 0.82
C VAL A 261 -31.32 -4.19 -0.12
N GLN A 262 -32.62 -3.93 0.03
CA GLN A 262 -33.67 -4.57 -0.77
C GLN A 262 -33.52 -4.31 -2.28
N ASP A 263 -33.03 -3.13 -2.66
CA ASP A 263 -32.84 -2.73 -4.05
C ASP A 263 -31.70 -3.50 -4.75
N ILE A 264 -30.76 -4.09 -3.99
CA ILE A 264 -29.59 -4.80 -4.54
C ILE A 264 -29.67 -6.33 -4.42
N ILE A 265 -30.55 -6.86 -3.56
CA ILE A 265 -30.68 -8.32 -3.35
C ILE A 265 -30.91 -9.08 -4.67
N PRO A 266 -31.86 -8.71 -5.55
CA PRO A 266 -32.10 -9.46 -6.79
C PRO A 266 -30.86 -9.53 -7.70
N ALA A 267 -30.15 -8.40 -7.87
CA ALA A 267 -28.94 -8.35 -8.69
C ALA A 267 -27.78 -9.17 -8.11
N LEU A 268 -27.63 -9.18 -6.77
CA LEU A 268 -26.65 -10.03 -6.08
C LEU A 268 -27.00 -11.52 -6.19
N GLU A 269 -28.28 -11.88 -6.12
CA GLU A 269 -28.75 -13.25 -6.33
C GLU A 269 -28.47 -13.74 -7.74
N VAL A 270 -28.79 -12.94 -8.77
CA VAL A 270 -28.48 -13.27 -10.18
C VAL A 270 -26.97 -13.43 -10.40
N SER A 271 -26.15 -12.52 -9.87
CA SER A 271 -24.68 -12.61 -9.90
C SER A 271 -24.17 -13.91 -9.26
N THR A 272 -24.73 -14.29 -8.11
CA THR A 272 -24.37 -15.52 -7.40
C THR A 272 -24.79 -16.77 -8.18
N GLN A 273 -26.01 -16.79 -8.71
CA GLN A 273 -26.56 -17.92 -9.49
C GLN A 273 -25.78 -18.16 -10.78
N GLN A 274 -25.47 -17.09 -11.53
CA GLN A 274 -24.66 -17.19 -12.76
C GLN A 274 -23.16 -17.35 -12.49
N ARG A 275 -22.70 -17.17 -11.24
CA ARG A 275 -21.28 -17.12 -10.85
C ARG A 275 -20.48 -16.07 -11.62
N ARG A 276 -21.11 -14.93 -11.92
CA ARG A 276 -20.51 -13.80 -12.66
C ARG A 276 -20.33 -12.60 -11.73
N PRO A 277 -19.24 -11.82 -11.85
CA PRO A 277 -19.08 -10.61 -11.06
C PRO A 277 -20.19 -9.58 -11.34
N LEU A 278 -20.49 -8.72 -10.39
CA LEU A 278 -21.47 -7.62 -10.54
C LEU A 278 -20.78 -6.27 -10.42
N VAL A 279 -21.01 -5.37 -11.38
CA VAL A 279 -20.70 -3.95 -11.24
C VAL A 279 -21.99 -3.16 -11.17
N ILE A 280 -22.10 -2.29 -10.16
CA ILE A 280 -23.24 -1.41 -9.99
C ILE A 280 -22.79 0.02 -10.32
N ILE A 281 -23.44 0.63 -11.30
CA ILE A 281 -23.26 2.04 -11.70
C ILE A 281 -24.56 2.77 -11.35
N ALA A 282 -24.51 3.61 -10.31
CA ALA A 282 -25.67 4.32 -9.77
C ALA A 282 -25.31 5.80 -9.53
N GLU A 283 -26.28 6.70 -9.30
CA GLU A 283 -25.97 8.09 -8.90
C GLU A 283 -25.04 8.11 -7.67
N ASP A 284 -25.39 7.31 -6.67
CA ASP A 284 -24.56 7.04 -5.51
C ASP A 284 -24.91 5.68 -4.90
N ILE A 285 -23.97 5.08 -4.17
CA ILE A 285 -24.23 3.88 -3.37
C ILE A 285 -23.73 4.13 -1.95
N GLU A 286 -24.65 4.20 -1.01
CA GLU A 286 -24.39 4.61 0.37
C GLU A 286 -25.15 3.73 1.39
N GLY A 287 -24.96 4.00 2.68
CA GLY A 287 -25.68 3.31 3.76
C GLY A 287 -25.48 1.80 3.81
N GLU A 288 -26.58 1.07 4.02
CA GLU A 288 -26.57 -0.38 4.23
C GLU A 288 -26.20 -1.15 2.97
N ALA A 289 -26.66 -0.70 1.80
CA ALA A 289 -26.34 -1.31 0.50
C ALA A 289 -24.81 -1.40 0.27
N LEU A 290 -24.09 -0.31 0.50
CA LEU A 290 -22.62 -0.29 0.37
C LEU A 290 -21.94 -1.23 1.36
N ALA A 291 -22.40 -1.25 2.62
CA ALA A 291 -21.84 -2.10 3.67
C ALA A 291 -22.03 -3.59 3.35
N VAL A 292 -23.18 -3.98 2.82
CA VAL A 292 -23.47 -5.37 2.39
C VAL A 292 -22.57 -5.78 1.21
N CYS A 293 -22.39 -4.93 0.20
CA CYS A 293 -21.48 -5.22 -0.92
C CYS A 293 -20.03 -5.42 -0.44
N ILE A 294 -19.52 -4.52 0.41
CA ILE A 294 -18.16 -4.62 0.96
C ILE A 294 -17.98 -5.89 1.80
N LEU A 295 -18.94 -6.18 2.69
CA LEU A 295 -18.85 -7.31 3.61
C LEU A 295 -18.91 -8.66 2.89
N ASN A 296 -19.74 -8.81 1.86
CA ASN A 296 -19.78 -10.04 1.06
C ASN A 296 -18.53 -10.21 0.18
N LYS A 297 -17.97 -9.12 -0.36
CA LYS A 297 -16.68 -9.14 -1.07
C LYS A 297 -15.54 -9.54 -0.15
N LEU A 298 -15.45 -8.97 1.06
CA LEU A 298 -14.41 -9.30 2.04
C LEU A 298 -14.50 -10.75 2.54
N ARG A 299 -15.68 -11.36 2.53
CA ARG A 299 -15.88 -12.79 2.81
C ARG A 299 -15.59 -13.71 1.60
N GLY A 300 -15.31 -13.15 0.43
CA GLY A 300 -15.12 -13.91 -0.81
C GLY A 300 -16.40 -14.58 -1.35
N GLN A 301 -17.58 -14.18 -0.88
CA GLN A 301 -18.85 -14.80 -1.26
C GLN A 301 -19.41 -14.23 -2.57
N LEU A 302 -19.13 -12.95 -2.85
CA LEU A 302 -19.57 -12.23 -4.04
C LEU A 302 -18.42 -11.40 -4.61
N GLN A 303 -18.26 -11.43 -5.94
CA GLN A 303 -17.38 -10.52 -6.66
C GLN A 303 -18.21 -9.31 -7.10
N VAL A 304 -18.19 -8.24 -6.31
CA VAL A 304 -18.99 -7.02 -6.56
C VAL A 304 -18.13 -5.77 -6.46
N ALA A 305 -18.42 -4.77 -7.30
CA ALA A 305 -17.88 -3.42 -7.18
C ALA A 305 -18.96 -2.35 -7.46
N ALA A 306 -18.80 -1.18 -6.83
CA ALA A 306 -19.69 -0.04 -6.97
C ALA A 306 -18.94 1.17 -7.54
N VAL A 307 -19.55 1.84 -8.50
CA VAL A 307 -19.03 3.03 -9.20
C VAL A 307 -20.14 4.08 -9.26
N LYS A 308 -19.80 5.37 -9.13
CA LYS A 308 -20.79 6.45 -9.32
C LYS A 308 -20.98 6.71 -10.81
N ALA A 309 -22.20 7.05 -11.22
CA ALA A 309 -22.50 7.39 -12.60
C ALA A 309 -21.73 8.66 -13.04
N PRO A 310 -21.26 8.71 -14.29
CA PRO A 310 -20.59 9.88 -14.85
C PRO A 310 -21.57 11.02 -15.14
N GLY A 311 -21.07 12.26 -15.13
CA GLY A 311 -21.88 13.46 -15.36
C GLY A 311 -22.78 13.87 -14.19
N PHE A 312 -23.69 14.80 -14.47
CA PHE A 312 -24.69 15.34 -13.54
C PHE A 312 -25.96 15.73 -14.33
N GLY A 313 -27.12 15.75 -13.67
CA GLY A 313 -28.41 16.10 -14.29
C GLY A 313 -28.72 15.26 -15.54
N ASP A 314 -29.30 15.88 -16.56
CA ASP A 314 -29.74 15.19 -17.78
C ASP A 314 -28.59 14.60 -18.61
N ASN A 315 -27.36 15.13 -18.46
CA ASN A 315 -26.17 14.52 -19.06
C ASN A 315 -25.86 13.16 -18.42
N ARG A 316 -26.10 12.98 -17.10
CA ARG A 316 -25.98 11.68 -16.42
C ARG A 316 -26.99 10.68 -16.96
N LYS A 317 -28.27 11.06 -17.11
CA LYS A 317 -29.31 10.21 -17.74
C LYS A 317 -28.85 9.76 -19.13
N SER A 318 -28.35 10.71 -19.92
CA SER A 318 -27.92 10.47 -21.30
C SER A 318 -26.72 9.51 -21.40
N ILE A 319 -25.70 9.66 -20.54
CA ILE A 319 -24.54 8.76 -20.51
C ILE A 319 -24.90 7.38 -19.94
N LEU A 320 -25.83 7.29 -18.97
CA LEU A 320 -26.36 5.99 -18.52
C LEU A 320 -27.11 5.26 -19.65
N GLY A 321 -27.87 5.98 -20.47
CA GLY A 321 -28.49 5.43 -21.69
C GLY A 321 -27.46 4.96 -22.73
N ASP A 322 -26.35 5.69 -22.87
CA ASP A 322 -25.24 5.29 -23.74
C ASP A 322 -24.52 4.02 -23.24
N LEU A 323 -24.33 3.90 -21.92
CA LEU A 323 -23.80 2.69 -21.25
C LEU A 323 -24.77 1.49 -21.37
N ALA A 324 -26.07 1.73 -21.28
CA ALA A 324 -27.10 0.71 -21.51
C ALA A 324 -27.01 0.13 -22.92
N ILE A 325 -26.97 0.99 -23.95
CA ILE A 325 -26.84 0.58 -25.36
C ILE A 325 -25.51 -0.14 -25.61
N LEU A 326 -24.40 0.32 -25.00
CA LEU A 326 -23.09 -0.35 -25.10
C LEU A 326 -23.11 -1.77 -24.50
N THR A 327 -23.82 -1.96 -23.40
CA THR A 327 -23.75 -3.19 -22.58
C THR A 327 -24.95 -4.14 -22.78
N ASP A 328 -25.92 -3.77 -23.60
CA ASP A 328 -27.23 -4.45 -23.71
C ASP A 328 -27.97 -4.54 -22.37
N GLY A 329 -27.91 -3.46 -21.58
CA GLY A 329 -28.56 -3.36 -20.26
C GLY A 329 -29.74 -2.39 -20.27
N THR A 330 -30.63 -2.50 -19.28
CA THR A 330 -31.70 -1.53 -19.04
C THR A 330 -31.31 -0.56 -17.93
N VAL A 331 -31.52 0.75 -18.12
CA VAL A 331 -31.36 1.74 -17.03
C VAL A 331 -32.62 1.73 -16.17
N PHE A 332 -32.46 1.50 -14.87
CA PHE A 332 -33.55 1.62 -13.91
C PHE A 332 -33.83 3.12 -13.63
N THR A 333 -34.93 3.62 -14.19
CA THR A 333 -35.45 5.00 -14.06
C THR A 333 -36.88 4.98 -13.52
N ASP A 334 -37.33 6.06 -12.88
CA ASP A 334 -38.72 6.17 -12.39
C ASP A 334 -39.76 6.19 -13.52
N GLU A 335 -39.34 6.65 -14.71
CA GLU A 335 -40.20 6.82 -15.88
C GLU A 335 -40.65 5.48 -16.51
N LEU A 336 -39.94 4.38 -16.20
CA LEU A 336 -40.21 3.05 -16.76
C LEU A 336 -41.09 2.13 -15.88
N ASP A 337 -41.48 2.57 -14.68
CA ASP A 337 -42.22 1.79 -13.65
C ASP A 337 -41.58 0.42 -13.26
N ILE A 338 -40.31 0.20 -13.66
CA ILE A 338 -39.50 -0.96 -13.30
C ILE A 338 -38.62 -0.60 -12.12
N LYS A 339 -38.87 -1.24 -10.98
CA LYS A 339 -38.11 -1.06 -9.74
C LYS A 339 -36.90 -1.99 -9.66
N LEU A 340 -35.87 -1.53 -8.93
CA LEU A 340 -34.65 -2.30 -8.64
C LEU A 340 -34.93 -3.61 -7.88
N ASP A 341 -35.94 -3.62 -7.01
CA ASP A 341 -36.42 -4.80 -6.26
C ASP A 341 -36.95 -5.95 -7.14
N LYS A 342 -37.06 -5.74 -8.46
CA LYS A 342 -37.51 -6.73 -9.46
C LYS A 342 -36.53 -6.89 -10.63
N ALA A 343 -35.26 -6.53 -10.47
CA ALA A 343 -34.25 -6.70 -11.51
C ALA A 343 -34.14 -8.17 -11.96
N THR A 344 -34.45 -8.44 -13.24
CA THR A 344 -34.26 -9.76 -13.87
C THR A 344 -32.88 -9.85 -14.54
N PRO A 345 -32.38 -11.07 -14.84
CA PRO A 345 -31.10 -11.23 -15.54
C PRO A 345 -31.02 -10.46 -16.86
N ASP A 346 -32.12 -10.40 -17.61
CA ASP A 346 -32.19 -9.77 -18.94
C ASP A 346 -32.19 -8.23 -18.89
N MET A 347 -32.35 -7.63 -17.70
CA MET A 347 -32.23 -6.18 -17.48
C MET A 347 -30.79 -5.76 -17.16
N LEU A 348 -29.93 -6.70 -16.76
CA LEU A 348 -28.54 -6.42 -16.41
C LEU A 348 -27.68 -6.44 -17.68
N GLY A 349 -26.94 -5.36 -17.90
CA GLY A 349 -25.97 -5.30 -19.00
C GLY A 349 -24.85 -6.32 -18.84
N SER A 350 -24.17 -6.62 -19.93
CA SER A 350 -23.07 -7.57 -20.01
C SER A 350 -21.87 -6.90 -20.70
N THR A 351 -20.66 -7.28 -20.29
CA THR A 351 -19.42 -6.88 -20.97
C THR A 351 -18.36 -7.96 -20.79
N GLY A 352 -17.44 -8.10 -21.74
CA GLY A 352 -16.38 -9.11 -21.70
C GLY A 352 -15.34 -8.85 -20.59
N SER A 353 -15.08 -7.58 -20.26
CA SER A 353 -14.31 -7.23 -19.06
C SER A 353 -14.49 -5.77 -18.67
N ILE A 354 -14.25 -5.47 -17.39
CA ILE A 354 -14.23 -4.09 -16.87
C ILE A 354 -13.02 -3.88 -15.96
N THR A 355 -12.43 -2.70 -16.05
CA THR A 355 -11.33 -2.25 -15.18
C THR A 355 -11.74 -0.95 -14.49
N ILE A 356 -11.74 -0.94 -13.17
CA ILE A 356 -12.11 0.22 -12.34
C ILE A 356 -10.90 0.61 -11.50
N THR A 357 -10.47 1.86 -11.61
CA THR A 357 -9.39 2.45 -10.81
C THR A 357 -9.99 3.35 -9.71
N LYS A 358 -9.15 4.12 -9.01
CA LYS A 358 -9.59 5.16 -8.07
C LYS A 358 -10.35 6.30 -8.76
N GLU A 359 -10.08 6.56 -10.04
CA GLU A 359 -10.54 7.76 -10.75
C GLU A 359 -11.31 7.45 -12.03
N ASP A 360 -11.04 6.31 -12.68
CA ASP A 360 -11.60 5.90 -13.98
C ASP A 360 -12.33 4.54 -13.91
N THR A 361 -13.29 4.35 -14.81
CA THR A 361 -13.83 3.04 -15.19
C THR A 361 -13.71 2.85 -16.70
N ILE A 362 -13.27 1.67 -17.11
CA ILE A 362 -13.10 1.26 -18.51
C ILE A 362 -13.90 -0.02 -18.75
N VAL A 363 -14.88 0.04 -19.65
CA VAL A 363 -15.74 -1.07 -20.11
C VAL A 363 -15.21 -1.56 -21.45
N LEU A 364 -15.01 -2.88 -21.60
CA LEU A 364 -14.38 -3.50 -22.78
C LEU A 364 -15.19 -4.69 -23.29
N ASN A 365 -15.47 -4.72 -24.60
CA ASN A 365 -16.36 -5.69 -25.26
C ASN A 365 -17.77 -5.64 -24.63
N GLY A 366 -18.48 -4.53 -24.80
CA GLY A 366 -19.88 -4.44 -24.39
C GLY A 366 -20.77 -5.47 -25.11
N GLY A 367 -21.84 -5.93 -24.47
CA GLY A 367 -22.79 -6.88 -25.05
C GLY A 367 -23.71 -6.31 -26.13
N GLY A 368 -23.75 -4.99 -26.29
CA GLY A 368 -24.63 -4.29 -27.22
C GLY A 368 -24.38 -4.64 -28.70
N SER A 369 -25.44 -4.63 -29.49
CA SER A 369 -25.30 -4.82 -30.94
C SER A 369 -24.65 -3.61 -31.62
N LYS A 370 -23.76 -3.88 -32.59
CA LYS A 370 -23.07 -2.85 -33.38
C LYS A 370 -24.06 -1.88 -34.06
N ASP A 371 -25.20 -2.40 -34.51
CA ASP A 371 -26.25 -1.61 -35.16
C ASP A 371 -26.91 -0.63 -34.19
N ALA A 372 -27.19 -1.04 -32.94
CA ALA A 372 -27.73 -0.14 -31.92
C ALA A 372 -26.72 0.95 -31.52
N ILE A 373 -25.43 0.59 -31.39
CA ILE A 373 -24.34 1.53 -31.12
C ILE A 373 -24.17 2.53 -32.30
N ALA A 374 -24.26 2.06 -33.54
CA ALA A 374 -24.17 2.90 -34.73
C ALA A 374 -25.37 3.87 -34.85
N GLN A 375 -26.60 3.38 -34.65
CA GLN A 375 -27.80 4.21 -34.59
C GLN A 375 -27.70 5.26 -33.47
N ARG A 376 -27.16 4.89 -32.32
CA ARG A 376 -26.93 5.84 -31.22
C ARG A 376 -25.91 6.91 -31.56
N CYS A 377 -24.81 6.55 -32.24
CA CYS A 377 -23.86 7.53 -32.77
C CYS A 377 -24.55 8.50 -33.75
N GLU A 378 -25.40 7.99 -34.63
CA GLU A 378 -26.08 8.79 -35.65
C GLU A 378 -27.12 9.75 -35.03
N GLN A 379 -27.87 9.31 -34.01
CA GLN A 379 -28.71 10.19 -33.18
C GLN A 379 -27.90 11.33 -32.57
N ILE A 380 -26.75 11.05 -31.95
CA ILE A 380 -25.89 12.06 -31.33
C ILE A 380 -25.34 13.04 -32.38
N ARG A 381 -24.92 12.56 -33.56
CA ARG A 381 -24.50 13.42 -34.69
C ARG A 381 -25.64 14.32 -35.19
N GLY A 382 -26.87 13.80 -35.25
CA GLY A 382 -28.06 14.57 -35.61
C GLY A 382 -28.30 15.75 -34.67
N VAL A 383 -28.19 15.54 -33.35
CA VAL A 383 -28.32 16.62 -32.35
C VAL A 383 -27.15 17.61 -32.44
N ILE A 384 -25.91 17.16 -32.66
CA ILE A 384 -24.75 18.05 -32.87
C ILE A 384 -24.94 18.95 -34.10
N ALA A 385 -25.58 18.45 -35.15
CA ALA A 385 -25.83 19.20 -36.38
C ALA A 385 -26.95 20.24 -36.25
N ASP A 386 -27.75 20.22 -35.18
CA ASP A 386 -28.83 21.18 -34.97
C ASP A 386 -28.26 22.60 -34.69
N PRO A 387 -28.67 23.63 -35.45
CA PRO A 387 -28.21 25.00 -35.24
C PRO A 387 -28.72 25.61 -33.91
N THR A 388 -29.76 25.04 -33.28
CA THR A 388 -30.32 25.52 -32.01
C THR A 388 -29.54 25.06 -30.78
N THR A 389 -28.76 23.97 -30.89
CA THR A 389 -27.95 23.42 -29.79
C THR A 389 -26.76 24.33 -29.46
N SER A 390 -26.55 24.60 -28.17
CA SER A 390 -25.50 25.49 -27.66
C SER A 390 -24.09 24.94 -27.95
N GLU A 391 -23.07 25.81 -28.06
CA GLU A 391 -21.67 25.39 -28.24
C GLU A 391 -21.20 24.48 -27.09
N TYR A 392 -21.59 24.79 -25.86
CA TYR A 392 -21.31 23.95 -24.67
C TYR A 392 -21.96 22.56 -24.76
N GLU A 393 -23.17 22.48 -25.30
CA GLU A 393 -23.86 21.19 -25.49
C GLU A 393 -23.22 20.40 -26.63
N LYS A 394 -22.79 21.08 -27.71
CA LYS A 394 -22.05 20.47 -28.83
C LYS A 394 -20.73 19.86 -28.36
N GLU A 395 -19.98 20.54 -27.50
CA GLU A 395 -18.77 20.00 -26.86
C GLU A 395 -19.08 18.71 -26.06
N LYS A 396 -20.10 18.73 -25.20
CA LYS A 396 -20.49 17.56 -24.39
C LYS A 396 -21.07 16.40 -25.20
N LEU A 397 -21.75 16.68 -26.32
CA LEU A 397 -22.20 15.67 -27.26
C LEU A 397 -21.04 15.09 -28.07
N GLN A 398 -20.02 15.89 -28.43
CA GLN A 398 -18.80 15.42 -29.08
C GLN A 398 -17.99 14.51 -28.14
N GLU A 399 -17.84 14.85 -26.85
CA GLU A 399 -17.22 13.97 -25.84
C GLU A 399 -17.92 12.61 -25.77
N ARG A 400 -19.27 12.61 -25.73
CA ARG A 400 -20.08 11.38 -25.71
C ARG A 400 -19.93 10.58 -27.00
N LEU A 401 -19.97 11.24 -28.15
CA LEU A 401 -19.76 10.60 -29.45
C LEU A 401 -18.38 9.92 -29.50
N ALA A 402 -17.31 10.64 -29.12
CA ALA A 402 -15.96 10.09 -29.09
C ALA A 402 -15.85 8.88 -28.16
N LYS A 403 -16.45 8.94 -26.96
CA LYS A 403 -16.49 7.84 -25.99
C LYS A 403 -17.32 6.62 -26.45
N LEU A 404 -18.28 6.79 -27.37
CA LEU A 404 -19.07 5.68 -27.95
C LEU A 404 -18.49 5.13 -29.26
N SER A 405 -17.87 5.97 -30.09
CA SER A 405 -17.41 5.62 -31.44
C SER A 405 -15.90 5.42 -31.59
N GLY A 406 -15.07 5.93 -30.67
CA GLY A 406 -13.61 5.80 -30.73
C GLY A 406 -13.09 4.39 -30.43
N GLY A 407 -13.93 3.54 -29.83
CA GLY A 407 -13.56 2.20 -29.40
C GLY A 407 -12.47 2.18 -28.33
N VAL A 408 -11.93 0.99 -28.07
CA VAL A 408 -10.84 0.77 -27.14
C VAL A 408 -9.81 -0.18 -27.73
N ALA A 409 -8.56 0.28 -27.80
CA ALA A 409 -7.43 -0.56 -28.15
C ALA A 409 -7.00 -1.38 -26.93
N VAL A 410 -6.86 -2.69 -27.13
CA VAL A 410 -6.34 -3.64 -26.15
C VAL A 410 -5.04 -4.20 -26.71
N ILE A 411 -3.93 -3.80 -26.09
CA ILE A 411 -2.61 -4.39 -26.34
C ILE A 411 -2.49 -5.60 -25.42
N LYS A 412 -2.39 -6.80 -25.98
CA LYS A 412 -2.05 -8.02 -25.23
C LYS A 412 -0.55 -8.22 -25.32
N VAL A 413 0.11 -8.14 -24.17
CA VAL A 413 1.57 -8.23 -24.06
C VAL A 413 1.99 -9.69 -24.00
N GLY A 414 2.69 -10.16 -25.04
CA GLY A 414 3.21 -11.51 -25.13
C GLY A 414 4.61 -11.66 -24.53
N GLY A 415 4.94 -12.89 -24.14
CA GLY A 415 6.25 -13.24 -23.60
C GLY A 415 6.38 -14.73 -23.28
N SER A 416 7.59 -15.15 -22.90
CA SER A 416 7.93 -16.55 -22.64
C SER A 416 7.74 -16.96 -21.17
N SER A 417 7.59 -15.98 -20.26
CA SER A 417 7.38 -16.20 -18.83
C SER A 417 6.57 -15.08 -18.18
N GLU A 418 5.89 -15.37 -17.08
CA GLU A 418 5.10 -14.38 -16.31
C GLU A 418 5.92 -13.15 -15.89
N VAL A 419 7.19 -13.34 -15.51
CA VAL A 419 8.09 -12.25 -15.10
C VAL A 419 8.45 -11.34 -16.28
N GLU A 420 8.68 -11.93 -17.47
CA GLU A 420 8.95 -11.19 -18.70
C GLU A 420 7.71 -10.42 -19.18
N VAL A 421 6.54 -11.07 -19.20
CA VAL A 421 5.26 -10.44 -19.54
C VAL A 421 4.97 -9.28 -18.59
N GLY A 422 5.22 -9.44 -17.29
CA GLY A 422 5.08 -8.39 -16.29
C GLY A 422 5.99 -7.19 -16.52
N GLU A 423 7.29 -7.40 -16.76
CA GLU A 423 8.23 -6.31 -17.06
C GLU A 423 7.86 -5.56 -18.35
N LYS A 424 7.51 -6.31 -19.39
CA LYS A 424 7.14 -5.76 -20.68
C LYS A 424 5.81 -5.00 -20.62
N LYS A 425 4.86 -5.48 -19.82
CA LYS A 425 3.58 -4.81 -19.52
C LYS A 425 3.80 -3.51 -18.76
N ASP A 426 4.69 -3.48 -17.77
CA ASP A 426 5.08 -2.23 -17.09
C ASP A 426 5.63 -1.23 -18.14
N ARG A 427 6.57 -1.64 -19.01
CA ARG A 427 7.09 -0.78 -20.11
C ARG A 427 6.03 -0.28 -21.09
N PHE A 428 5.07 -1.13 -21.47
CA PHE A 428 3.94 -0.73 -22.33
C PHE A 428 3.06 0.32 -21.65
N VAL A 429 2.82 0.21 -20.34
CA VAL A 429 2.03 1.18 -19.57
C VAL A 429 2.76 2.52 -19.46
N ASP A 430 4.05 2.50 -19.12
CA ASP A 430 4.86 3.72 -18.99
C ASP A 430 4.92 4.49 -20.33
N ALA A 431 5.20 3.79 -21.44
CA ALA A 431 5.26 4.38 -22.78
C ALA A 431 3.89 4.94 -23.26
N LEU A 432 2.79 4.30 -22.88
CA LEU A 432 1.42 4.74 -23.18
C LEU A 432 1.05 6.00 -22.38
N ASN A 433 1.49 6.10 -21.12
CA ASN A 433 1.28 7.29 -20.31
C ASN A 433 2.13 8.47 -20.81
N ALA A 434 3.41 8.22 -21.13
CA ALA A 434 4.33 9.21 -21.66
C ALA A 434 3.86 9.79 -23.00
N THR A 435 3.35 8.94 -23.90
CA THR A 435 2.77 9.42 -25.18
C THR A 435 1.52 10.26 -24.99
N ARG A 436 0.59 9.88 -24.10
CA ARG A 436 -0.56 10.74 -23.75
C ARG A 436 -0.10 12.10 -23.22
N ALA A 437 0.81 12.09 -22.25
CA ALA A 437 1.40 13.30 -21.67
C ALA A 437 2.07 14.22 -22.72
N ALA A 438 2.66 13.62 -23.77
CA ALA A 438 3.31 14.34 -24.87
C ALA A 438 2.32 14.87 -25.93
N VAL A 439 1.21 14.17 -26.16
CA VAL A 439 0.11 14.64 -27.02
C VAL A 439 -0.67 15.78 -26.36
N GLU A 440 -0.87 15.74 -25.05
CA GLU A 440 -1.55 16.78 -24.27
C GLU A 440 -0.72 18.08 -24.16
N GLU A 441 0.56 17.99 -23.77
CA GLU A 441 1.35 19.16 -23.38
C GLU A 441 2.62 19.39 -24.22
N GLY A 442 2.95 18.51 -25.17
CA GLY A 442 4.14 18.62 -26.02
C GLY A 442 5.41 18.02 -25.41
N ILE A 443 6.51 18.19 -26.14
CA ILE A 443 7.82 17.54 -25.92
C ILE A 443 8.96 18.54 -25.73
N LEU A 444 10.04 18.03 -25.12
CA LEU A 444 11.31 18.71 -24.87
C LEU A 444 12.50 17.82 -25.27
N PRO A 445 13.69 18.40 -25.52
CA PRO A 445 14.91 17.63 -25.73
C PRO A 445 15.27 16.85 -24.46
N GLY A 446 15.28 15.52 -24.59
CA GLY A 446 15.28 14.60 -23.46
C GLY A 446 16.65 14.37 -22.80
N GLY A 447 16.75 13.32 -22.01
CA GLY A 447 18.00 12.94 -21.32
C GLY A 447 18.45 13.95 -20.26
N GLY A 448 17.52 14.78 -19.76
CA GLY A 448 17.81 15.91 -18.87
C GLY A 448 18.42 17.13 -19.55
N THR A 449 18.52 17.15 -20.89
CA THR A 449 19.08 18.29 -21.65
C THR A 449 18.30 19.57 -21.39
N ALA A 450 16.97 19.53 -21.48
CA ALA A 450 16.10 20.68 -21.22
C ALA A 450 16.32 21.30 -19.81
N LEU A 451 16.55 20.48 -18.78
CA LEU A 451 16.85 20.93 -17.42
C LEU A 451 18.24 21.57 -17.30
N ILE A 452 19.25 21.08 -18.02
CA ILE A 452 20.57 21.73 -18.12
C ILE A 452 20.44 23.11 -18.75
N LYS A 453 19.72 23.24 -19.87
CA LYS A 453 19.51 24.55 -20.54
C LYS A 453 18.75 25.52 -19.61
N ALA A 454 17.74 25.03 -18.88
CA ALA A 454 17.04 25.83 -17.88
C ALA A 454 17.96 26.29 -16.73
N SER A 455 18.91 25.45 -16.29
CA SER A 455 19.91 25.84 -15.29
C SER A 455 20.82 26.98 -15.77
N ALA A 456 21.23 26.93 -17.04
CA ALA A 456 22.08 27.95 -17.65
C ALA A 456 21.36 29.30 -17.86
N HIS A 457 20.09 29.27 -18.29
CA HIS A 457 19.38 30.47 -18.76
C HIS A 457 18.29 31.01 -17.82
N ALA A 458 17.46 30.14 -17.23
CA ALA A 458 16.25 30.57 -16.50
C ALA A 458 16.52 31.10 -15.08
N LEU A 459 17.68 30.75 -14.50
CA LEU A 459 17.95 30.93 -13.06
C LEU A 459 18.89 32.09 -12.72
N ASN A 460 19.40 32.84 -13.70
CA ASN A 460 20.34 33.94 -13.45
C ASN A 460 19.65 35.24 -13.01
N GLU A 461 18.40 35.45 -13.42
CA GLU A 461 17.64 36.70 -13.21
C GLU A 461 16.44 36.54 -12.28
N VAL A 462 16.36 35.43 -11.52
CA VAL A 462 15.26 35.20 -10.59
C VAL A 462 15.34 36.22 -9.44
N PRO A 463 14.30 37.06 -9.22
CA PRO A 463 14.33 38.08 -8.17
C PRO A 463 14.22 37.42 -6.79
N THR A 464 15.14 37.76 -5.89
CA THR A 464 15.19 37.22 -4.52
C THR A 464 15.28 38.33 -3.49
N ALA A 465 14.46 38.26 -2.44
CA ALA A 465 14.37 39.32 -1.43
C ALA A 465 15.54 39.33 -0.43
N ASN A 466 16.22 38.19 -0.25
CA ASN A 466 17.37 38.05 0.66
C ASN A 466 18.34 36.96 0.20
N PHE A 467 19.49 36.88 0.88
CA PHE A 467 20.56 35.92 0.59
C PHE A 467 20.11 34.46 0.66
N ASP A 468 19.29 34.09 1.65
CA ASP A 468 18.79 32.71 1.79
C ASP A 468 17.89 32.30 0.63
N GLN A 469 17.11 33.22 0.06
CA GLN A 469 16.36 32.97 -1.18
C GLN A 469 17.30 32.80 -2.38
N GLN A 470 18.35 33.62 -2.51
CA GLN A 470 19.37 33.47 -3.56
C GLN A 470 20.11 32.12 -3.48
N LEU A 471 20.35 31.64 -2.26
CA LEU A 471 20.90 30.32 -1.99
C LEU A 471 19.89 29.21 -2.35
N GLY A 472 18.60 29.42 -2.07
CA GLY A 472 17.51 28.55 -2.55
C GLY A 472 17.44 28.40 -4.07
N VAL A 473 17.62 29.50 -4.82
CA VAL A 473 17.75 29.47 -6.29
C VAL A 473 18.98 28.67 -6.71
N SER A 474 20.10 28.87 -6.02
CA SER A 474 21.37 28.16 -6.28
C SER A 474 21.30 26.66 -6.02
N ILE A 475 20.50 26.23 -5.02
CA ILE A 475 20.19 24.80 -4.79
C ILE A 475 19.51 24.20 -6.02
N VAL A 476 18.46 24.84 -6.55
CA VAL A 476 17.74 24.34 -7.73
C VAL A 476 18.66 24.31 -8.95
N LYS A 477 19.44 25.38 -9.18
CA LYS A 477 20.39 25.48 -10.29
C LYS A 477 21.35 24.29 -10.36
N ASN A 478 21.87 23.86 -9.21
CA ASN A 478 22.72 22.68 -9.11
C ASN A 478 21.92 21.36 -9.21
N ALA A 479 20.78 21.26 -8.53
CA ALA A 479 19.99 20.04 -8.44
C ALA A 479 19.42 19.57 -9.79
N ILE A 480 18.94 20.48 -10.63
CA ILE A 480 18.33 20.12 -11.93
C ILE A 480 19.32 19.56 -12.96
N THR A 481 20.63 19.68 -12.72
CA THR A 481 21.67 19.00 -13.53
C THR A 481 21.80 17.51 -13.21
N ARG A 482 21.27 17.04 -12.06
CA ARG A 482 21.51 15.67 -11.57
C ARG A 482 20.88 14.56 -12.41
N PRO A 483 19.66 14.67 -12.98
CA PRO A 483 19.10 13.63 -13.84
C PRO A 483 20.03 13.28 -15.01
N ALA A 484 20.51 14.28 -15.74
CA ALA A 484 21.47 14.09 -16.82
C ALA A 484 22.78 13.44 -16.32
N ARG A 485 23.34 13.94 -15.21
CA ARG A 485 24.56 13.35 -14.62
C ARG A 485 24.39 11.87 -14.27
N THR A 486 23.27 11.50 -13.66
CA THR A 486 22.95 10.11 -13.30
C THR A 486 22.76 9.22 -14.53
N ILE A 487 22.17 9.72 -15.62
CA ILE A 487 22.09 8.97 -16.90
C ILE A 487 23.49 8.70 -17.45
N ILE A 488 24.39 9.69 -17.42
CA ILE A 488 25.76 9.59 -17.93
C ILE A 488 26.63 8.68 -17.04
N GLU A 489 26.47 8.77 -15.70
CA GLU A 489 27.09 7.88 -14.71
C GLU A 489 26.64 6.43 -14.88
N ASN A 490 25.34 6.19 -15.11
CA ASN A 490 24.82 4.86 -15.41
C ASN A 490 25.41 4.29 -16.71
N ALA A 491 25.63 5.13 -17.72
CA ALA A 491 26.33 4.80 -18.96
C ALA A 491 27.84 4.51 -18.78
N GLY A 492 28.41 4.74 -17.60
CA GLY A 492 29.84 4.50 -17.30
C GLY A 492 30.77 5.62 -17.79
N LEU A 493 30.24 6.81 -18.01
CA LEU A 493 30.97 7.97 -18.55
C LEU A 493 31.11 9.08 -17.49
N GLU A 494 32.09 9.97 -17.68
CA GLU A 494 32.37 11.06 -16.74
C GLU A 494 31.34 12.20 -16.89
N SER A 495 30.38 12.25 -15.96
CA SER A 495 29.25 13.18 -16.01
C SER A 495 29.65 14.65 -15.88
N SER A 496 30.76 14.93 -15.18
CA SER A 496 31.27 16.30 -14.99
C SER A 496 31.70 16.93 -16.32
N VAL A 497 32.43 16.17 -17.14
CA VAL A 497 32.92 16.62 -18.45
C VAL A 497 31.78 16.80 -19.43
N VAL A 498 30.85 15.85 -19.49
CA VAL A 498 29.74 15.90 -20.45
C VAL A 498 28.79 17.04 -20.15
N VAL A 499 28.40 17.22 -18.87
CA VAL A 499 27.51 18.33 -18.50
C VAL A 499 28.20 19.69 -18.64
N GLY A 500 29.49 19.81 -18.35
CA GLY A 500 30.26 21.04 -18.61
C GLY A 500 30.22 21.45 -20.08
N LYS A 501 30.44 20.52 -21.01
CA LYS A 501 30.29 20.82 -22.44
C LYS A 501 28.88 21.24 -22.84
N LEU A 502 27.85 20.66 -22.22
CA LEU A 502 26.46 21.05 -22.47
C LEU A 502 26.09 22.44 -21.94
N THR A 503 26.75 22.90 -20.86
CA THR A 503 26.58 24.24 -20.27
C THR A 503 27.46 25.31 -20.91
N ASP A 504 28.61 24.93 -21.48
CA ASP A 504 29.65 25.86 -21.90
C ASP A 504 29.74 25.94 -23.43
N GLU A 505 30.08 24.84 -24.10
CA GLU A 505 30.25 24.75 -25.57
C GLU A 505 28.90 24.75 -26.33
N HIS A 506 27.84 24.25 -25.70
CA HIS A 506 26.53 24.05 -26.34
C HIS A 506 25.39 24.85 -25.69
N ALA A 507 25.71 25.86 -24.88
CA ALA A 507 24.72 26.66 -24.14
C ALA A 507 23.62 27.29 -25.02
N GLY A 508 24.01 27.80 -26.19
CA GLY A 508 23.14 28.55 -27.11
C GLY A 508 22.24 27.69 -28.00
N ASP A 509 22.48 26.38 -28.09
CA ASP A 509 21.61 25.44 -28.80
C ASP A 509 20.78 24.67 -27.77
N PHE A 510 19.46 24.90 -27.77
CA PHE A 510 18.53 24.27 -26.84
C PHE A 510 18.39 22.75 -27.09
N ASN A 511 18.43 22.34 -28.36
CA ASN A 511 18.23 20.95 -28.76
C ASN A 511 19.51 20.11 -28.64
N LYS A 512 20.69 20.75 -28.62
CA LYS A 512 21.97 20.04 -28.49
C LYS A 512 22.13 19.41 -27.11
N GLY A 513 22.09 18.09 -27.08
CA GLY A 513 22.25 17.25 -25.90
C GLY A 513 23.27 16.13 -26.11
N PHE A 514 23.17 15.07 -25.30
CA PHE A 514 24.10 13.94 -25.32
C PHE A 514 23.35 12.60 -25.33
N ASP A 515 23.52 11.84 -26.42
CA ASP A 515 23.00 10.47 -26.54
C ASP A 515 23.88 9.53 -25.70
N SER A 516 23.42 9.20 -24.49
CA SER A 516 24.15 8.31 -23.57
C SER A 516 24.15 6.83 -24.02
N SER A 517 23.34 6.45 -25.02
CA SER A 517 23.39 5.11 -25.61
C SER A 517 24.62 4.95 -26.50
N LYS A 518 24.91 5.93 -27.37
CA LYS A 518 26.05 5.95 -28.30
C LYS A 518 27.30 6.62 -27.74
N GLY A 519 27.13 7.62 -26.86
CA GLY A 519 28.22 8.44 -26.31
C GLY A 519 28.51 9.71 -27.13
N GLU A 520 27.53 10.25 -27.84
CA GLU A 520 27.71 11.32 -28.84
C GLU A 520 26.87 12.58 -28.56
N TYR A 521 27.37 13.75 -28.97
CA TYR A 521 26.61 15.01 -28.89
C TYR A 521 25.74 15.19 -30.13
N VAL A 522 24.42 15.12 -29.96
CA VAL A 522 23.42 15.13 -31.04
C VAL A 522 22.40 16.26 -30.84
N ASP A 523 21.67 16.61 -31.89
CA ASP A 523 20.36 17.27 -31.70
C ASP A 523 19.40 16.20 -31.17
N MET A 524 18.87 16.41 -29.96
CA MET A 524 18.07 15.42 -29.27
C MET A 524 16.73 15.17 -29.96
N ILE A 525 16.14 16.19 -30.59
CA ILE A 525 14.86 16.07 -31.29
C ILE A 525 15.04 15.28 -32.59
N ASN A 526 16.07 15.60 -33.37
CA ASN A 526 16.38 14.87 -34.61
C ASN A 526 16.87 13.43 -34.34
N ALA A 527 17.49 13.18 -33.19
CA ALA A 527 17.83 11.84 -32.72
C ALA A 527 16.64 11.05 -32.13
N GLY A 528 15.45 11.68 -31.98
CA GLY A 528 14.26 11.07 -31.39
C GLY A 528 14.32 10.89 -29.87
N ILE A 529 15.25 11.55 -29.17
CA ILE A 529 15.41 11.49 -27.71
C ILE A 529 14.60 12.62 -27.07
N LEU A 530 13.35 12.31 -26.72
CA LEU A 530 12.32 13.27 -26.35
C LEU A 530 11.72 12.91 -24.98
N ASP A 531 11.58 13.92 -24.10
CA ASP A 531 10.86 13.79 -22.83
C ASP A 531 9.55 14.61 -22.89
N PRO A 532 8.38 14.12 -22.43
CA PRO A 532 7.14 14.90 -22.39
C PRO A 532 7.23 16.08 -21.41
N PHE A 533 6.74 17.27 -21.80
CA PHE A 533 6.79 18.46 -20.92
C PHE A 533 6.04 18.23 -19.60
N LYS A 534 4.85 17.63 -19.66
CA LYS A 534 4.04 17.28 -18.47
C LYS A 534 4.81 16.41 -17.48
N VAL A 535 5.60 15.44 -17.95
CA VAL A 535 6.43 14.55 -17.11
C VAL A 535 7.55 15.35 -16.43
N VAL A 536 8.35 16.11 -17.19
CA VAL A 536 9.47 16.91 -16.67
C VAL A 536 8.99 17.96 -15.66
N ARG A 537 7.88 18.66 -15.98
CA ARG A 537 7.25 19.65 -15.11
C ARG A 537 6.76 19.03 -13.80
N THR A 538 6.00 17.94 -13.89
CA THR A 538 5.39 17.29 -12.72
C THR A 538 6.45 16.74 -11.78
N GLY A 539 7.45 16.02 -12.32
CA GLY A 539 8.55 15.48 -11.53
C GLY A 539 9.36 16.56 -10.81
N LEU A 540 9.58 17.74 -11.41
CA LEU A 540 10.26 18.86 -10.75
C LEU A 540 9.40 19.51 -9.65
N ILE A 541 8.10 19.71 -9.90
CA ILE A 541 7.17 20.31 -8.93
C ILE A 541 6.99 19.42 -7.71
N ASP A 542 6.74 18.12 -7.89
CA ASP A 542 6.54 17.18 -6.78
C ASP A 542 7.83 17.00 -5.97
N ALA A 543 8.97 16.83 -6.66
CA ALA A 543 10.28 16.69 -6.02
C ALA A 543 10.64 17.91 -5.17
N SER A 544 10.49 19.11 -5.71
CA SER A 544 10.79 20.35 -4.99
C SER A 544 9.78 20.65 -3.88
N GLY A 545 8.50 20.32 -4.08
CA GLY A 545 7.45 20.45 -3.07
C GLY A 545 7.77 19.65 -1.80
N VAL A 546 8.05 18.36 -1.94
CA VAL A 546 8.35 17.49 -0.79
C VAL A 546 9.75 17.75 -0.23
N ALA A 547 10.78 17.93 -1.07
CA ALA A 547 12.14 18.19 -0.60
C ALA A 547 12.26 19.51 0.18
N SER A 548 11.55 20.56 -0.23
CA SER A 548 11.54 21.84 0.49
C SER A 548 10.74 21.78 1.81
N LEU A 549 9.65 21.01 1.86
CA LEU A 549 8.93 20.71 3.10
C LEU A 549 9.80 19.95 4.10
N LEU A 550 10.47 18.89 3.64
CA LEU A 550 11.46 18.13 4.41
C LEU A 550 12.59 19.04 4.95
N GLY A 551 13.11 19.94 4.11
CA GLY A 551 14.11 20.92 4.51
C GLY A 551 13.68 21.84 5.67
N THR A 552 12.38 22.14 5.78
CA THR A 552 11.79 22.93 6.88
C THR A 552 11.45 22.13 8.14
N THR A 553 11.69 20.82 8.18
CA THR A 553 11.38 19.99 9.36
C THR A 553 12.43 20.14 10.45
N GLU A 554 12.00 20.59 11.64
CA GLU A 554 12.85 20.78 12.82
C GLU A 554 12.75 19.64 13.85
N VAL A 555 11.66 18.86 13.85
CA VAL A 555 11.47 17.72 14.75
C VAL A 555 10.89 16.54 13.98
N ALA A 556 11.53 15.37 14.10
CA ALA A 556 10.98 14.09 13.66
C ALA A 556 10.51 13.30 14.88
N ILE A 557 9.34 12.67 14.78
CA ILE A 557 8.72 11.88 15.86
C ILE A 557 8.38 10.49 15.31
N VAL A 558 8.80 9.43 15.99
CA VAL A 558 8.52 8.04 15.62
C VAL A 558 7.99 7.25 16.82
N ASP A 559 7.34 6.12 16.55
CA ASP A 559 7.07 5.12 17.58
C ASP A 559 8.39 4.52 18.09
N ALA A 560 8.58 4.53 19.40
CA ALA A 560 9.71 3.87 20.04
C ALA A 560 9.65 2.34 19.78
N PRO A 561 10.81 1.65 19.72
CA PRO A 561 10.83 0.20 19.61
C PRO A 561 10.12 -0.48 20.78
N GLU A 562 9.26 -1.47 20.50
CA GLU A 562 8.68 -2.30 21.56
C GLU A 562 9.78 -3.12 22.25
N GLU A 563 9.92 -2.98 23.57
CA GLU A 563 10.83 -3.81 24.35
C GLU A 563 10.36 -5.28 24.33
N LYS A 564 11.13 -6.13 23.67
CA LYS A 564 10.97 -7.59 23.79
C LYS A 564 11.50 -8.01 25.16
N GLY A 565 10.59 -8.34 26.07
CA GLY A 565 10.91 -8.73 27.44
C GLY A 565 12.05 -9.74 27.55
N ALA A 566 12.96 -9.51 28.49
CA ALA A 566 14.18 -10.28 28.69
C ALA A 566 13.90 -11.76 28.99
N GLY A 567 14.79 -12.63 28.52
CA GLY A 567 14.58 -14.08 28.52
C GLY A 567 14.73 -14.77 29.88
N GLY A 568 14.00 -15.87 30.06
CA GLY A 568 14.20 -16.81 31.18
C GLY A 568 15.46 -17.68 31.01
N PRO A 569 16.00 -18.23 32.11
CA PRO A 569 17.30 -18.90 32.13
C PRO A 569 17.28 -20.30 31.48
N PRO A 570 18.43 -20.79 30.96
CA PRO A 570 18.52 -22.09 30.31
C PRO A 570 18.57 -23.23 31.33
N MET A 571 17.54 -24.08 31.36
CA MET A 571 17.55 -25.32 32.16
C MET A 571 18.41 -26.40 31.51
N GLY A 572 19.22 -27.06 32.35
CA GLY A 572 20.19 -28.08 31.94
C GLY A 572 19.56 -29.40 31.49
N GLY A 573 20.37 -30.22 30.83
CA GLY A 573 19.94 -31.50 30.26
C GLY A 573 19.78 -32.62 31.29
N MET A 574 19.00 -33.64 30.89
CA MET A 574 18.89 -34.93 31.57
C MET A 574 19.12 -36.02 30.51
N GLY A 575 20.06 -36.94 30.75
CA GLY A 575 20.55 -37.88 29.73
C GLY A 575 19.60 -39.06 29.46
N GLY A 576 19.65 -39.57 28.22
CA GLY A 576 19.03 -40.84 27.86
C GLY A 576 19.90 -42.04 28.27
N MET A 577 19.26 -43.06 28.85
CA MET A 577 19.88 -44.32 29.29
C MET A 577 19.73 -45.38 28.18
N GLY A 578 20.79 -46.16 27.89
CA GLY A 578 20.71 -47.29 26.94
C GLY A 578 19.95 -48.50 27.52
N GLY A 579 19.80 -49.65 26.84
CA GLY A 579 20.34 -50.15 25.56
C GLY A 579 19.94 -51.65 25.38
N MET A 580 20.51 -52.37 24.39
CA MET A 580 20.12 -53.75 23.95
C MET A 580 18.72 -53.82 23.28
N GLY A 581 18.36 -54.75 22.36
CA GLY A 581 18.99 -55.88 21.66
C GLY A 581 17.88 -56.88 21.22
N GLY A 582 17.91 -57.67 20.12
CA GLY A 582 18.88 -57.89 19.02
C GLY A 582 18.33 -58.95 18.02
N MET A 583 19.18 -59.53 17.15
CA MET A 583 18.94 -60.74 16.30
C MET A 583 17.72 -60.83 15.33
N GLY A 584 18.00 -60.65 14.03
CA GLY A 584 17.87 -61.66 12.92
C GLY A 584 16.57 -62.43 12.57
N GLY A 585 16.25 -62.50 11.26
CA GLY A 585 15.81 -63.75 10.60
C GLY A 585 14.59 -63.74 9.64
N MET A 586 14.80 -64.17 8.38
CA MET A 586 13.87 -64.80 7.39
C MET A 586 12.63 -63.99 6.88
N ILE A 587 12.47 -63.65 5.58
CA ILE A 587 12.28 -64.40 4.29
C ILE A 587 10.82 -64.76 3.96
N HIS A 588 10.25 -64.08 2.94
CA HIS A 588 9.39 -64.56 1.82
C HIS A 588 9.24 -63.39 0.80
N VAL A 589 9.59 -63.41 -0.51
CA VAL A 589 8.97 -64.04 -1.72
C VAL A 589 7.43 -64.00 -1.76
N ASP A 590 6.72 -63.57 -2.81
CA ASP A 590 7.00 -63.05 -4.19
C ASP A 590 6.09 -61.79 -4.44
N ASP A 591 6.26 -60.90 -5.42
CA ASP A 591 5.96 -61.06 -6.86
C ASP A 591 6.55 -59.93 -7.73
N LEU A 592 6.80 -60.24 -9.01
CA LEU A 592 7.34 -59.36 -10.07
C LEU A 592 6.29 -59.18 -11.20
N PRO A 593 6.30 -58.09 -12.02
CA PRO A 593 7.21 -58.10 -13.17
C PRO A 593 7.85 -56.75 -13.59
N TYR A 594 9.03 -56.96 -14.16
CA TYR A 594 9.98 -56.04 -14.77
C TYR A 594 9.49 -55.36 -16.06
N ARG A 595 10.01 -54.17 -16.38
CA ARG A 595 10.17 -53.71 -17.77
C ARG A 595 11.53 -53.03 -17.94
N GLN A 596 12.28 -53.43 -18.97
CA GLN A 596 13.71 -53.10 -19.15
C GLN A 596 13.95 -51.67 -19.69
N PRO A 597 15.14 -51.07 -19.41
CA PRO A 597 15.65 -49.90 -20.12
C PRO A 597 16.49 -50.27 -21.37
N PRO A 598 16.62 -49.37 -22.36
CA PRO A 598 17.57 -49.51 -23.48
C PRO A 598 19.03 -49.17 -23.06
N PRO A 599 20.04 -49.51 -23.89
CA PRO A 599 21.40 -49.80 -23.41
C PRO A 599 22.36 -48.61 -23.31
N ARG A 600 23.46 -48.82 -22.56
CA ARG A 600 24.64 -47.95 -22.54
C ARG A 600 25.54 -48.22 -23.75
N ASN A 601 26.11 -47.16 -24.31
CA ASN A 601 27.44 -47.19 -24.92
C ASN A 601 28.43 -46.50 -23.97
N GLU A 602 29.66 -47.00 -23.91
CA GLU A 602 30.73 -46.49 -23.05
C GLU A 602 31.72 -45.58 -23.82
N VAL A 603 32.78 -45.18 -23.10
CA VAL A 603 33.93 -44.33 -23.51
C VAL A 603 33.59 -42.83 -23.57
N GLY A 604 34.24 -41.95 -22.80
CA GLY A 604 35.24 -42.15 -21.74
C GLY A 604 35.90 -40.81 -21.38
N GLY A 605 36.13 -40.53 -20.09
CA GLY A 605 36.70 -39.25 -19.65
C GLY A 605 36.13 -38.76 -18.31
N ALA A 606 36.55 -39.39 -17.21
CA ALA A 606 36.20 -38.96 -15.85
C ALA A 606 37.34 -39.30 -14.88
N ARG A 607 38.51 -38.68 -15.11
CA ARG A 607 39.67 -38.79 -14.19
C ARG A 607 40.61 -37.57 -14.13
N GLU A 608 40.31 -36.50 -14.85
CA GLU A 608 41.11 -35.25 -14.82
C GLU A 608 40.43 -34.14 -13.99
N GLU A 609 39.10 -34.14 -13.86
CA GLU A 609 38.33 -33.10 -13.14
C GLU A 609 38.47 -33.12 -11.60
N GLN A 610 39.11 -34.15 -11.01
CA GLN A 610 39.30 -34.24 -9.55
C GLN A 610 40.67 -33.77 -9.06
N GLU A 611 41.67 -33.61 -9.93
CA GLU A 611 43.00 -33.10 -9.55
C GLU A 611 43.10 -31.57 -9.75
N GLU A 612 42.43 -30.99 -10.76
CA GLU A 612 42.38 -29.52 -10.93
C GLU A 612 41.63 -28.80 -9.79
N GLU A 613 40.62 -29.44 -9.19
CA GLU A 613 39.78 -28.80 -8.16
C GLU A 613 40.44 -28.73 -6.77
N GLU A 614 41.53 -29.46 -6.51
CA GLU A 614 42.37 -29.31 -5.31
C GLU A 614 43.49 -28.29 -5.53
N GLU A 615 44.17 -28.31 -6.68
CA GLU A 615 45.22 -27.32 -7.01
C GLU A 615 44.68 -25.88 -6.95
N ASP A 616 43.48 -25.62 -7.50
CA ASP A 616 42.94 -24.25 -7.51
C ASP A 616 42.45 -23.79 -6.12
N LYS A 617 42.09 -24.72 -5.22
CA LYS A 617 41.83 -24.40 -3.80
C LYS A 617 43.11 -24.02 -3.07
N GLU A 618 44.24 -24.63 -3.40
CA GLU A 618 45.54 -24.32 -2.79
C GLU A 618 46.12 -22.99 -3.33
N ARG A 619 46.04 -22.75 -4.65
CA ARG A 619 46.38 -21.47 -5.28
C ARG A 619 45.60 -20.29 -4.66
N ARG A 620 44.30 -20.47 -4.40
CA ARG A 620 43.45 -19.46 -3.72
C ARG A 620 43.82 -19.21 -2.26
N ARG A 621 44.36 -20.20 -1.53
CA ARG A 621 44.90 -20.00 -0.16
C ARG A 621 46.20 -19.20 -0.19
N THR A 622 47.11 -19.52 -1.10
CA THR A 622 48.41 -18.83 -1.23
C THR A 622 48.25 -17.38 -1.67
N ALA A 623 47.34 -17.09 -2.61
CA ALA A 623 47.00 -15.72 -3.03
C ALA A 623 46.43 -14.86 -1.88
N ARG A 624 45.69 -15.46 -0.94
CA ARG A 624 45.11 -14.76 0.22
C ARG A 624 46.16 -14.40 1.29
N LEU A 625 47.24 -15.17 1.39
CA LEU A 625 48.40 -14.87 2.24
C LEU A 625 49.33 -13.80 1.62
N ALA A 626 49.49 -13.79 0.30
CA ALA A 626 50.29 -12.76 -0.40
C ALA A 626 49.70 -11.34 -0.29
N ARG A 627 48.36 -11.23 -0.25
CA ARG A 627 47.64 -9.94 -0.23
C ARG A 627 47.70 -9.18 1.12
N LEU A 628 48.33 -9.77 2.14
CA LEU A 628 48.52 -9.18 3.48
C LEU A 628 49.90 -8.54 3.70
N LYS A 629 50.77 -8.51 2.66
CA LYS A 629 52.14 -7.95 2.74
C LYS A 629 52.38 -6.62 2.00
N PHE A 630 51.35 -6.02 1.39
CA PHE A 630 51.45 -4.70 0.75
C PHE A 630 50.39 -3.73 1.28
N LEU A 631 50.77 -2.97 2.31
CA LEU A 631 50.16 -1.69 2.68
C LEU A 631 51.26 -0.61 2.65
N PRO A 632 51.02 0.57 2.06
CA PRO A 632 52.04 1.60 1.92
C PRO A 632 52.36 2.26 3.27
N GLN A 633 53.64 2.56 3.50
CA GLN A 633 54.09 3.30 4.68
C GLN A 633 53.56 4.75 4.65
N ARG A 634 53.04 5.24 5.79
CA ARG A 634 52.85 6.68 6.01
C ARG A 634 54.11 7.29 6.65
N PRO A 635 54.50 8.53 6.30
CA PRO A 635 55.73 9.14 6.80
C PRO A 635 55.65 9.51 8.28
N ARG A 636 56.81 9.52 8.95
CA ARG A 636 56.98 9.98 10.33
C ARG A 636 56.81 11.50 10.42
N LEU A 637 56.10 11.96 11.45
CA LEU A 637 56.23 13.32 12.00
C LEU A 637 56.67 13.21 13.48
N SER A 638 57.33 14.26 13.95
CA SER A 638 58.21 14.26 15.12
C SER A 638 57.52 14.44 16.48
N MET A 639 58.26 14.09 17.53
CA MET A 639 57.93 14.18 18.96
C MET A 639 57.37 15.55 19.41
N GLY A 640 56.45 15.49 20.37
CA GLY A 640 56.04 16.57 21.28
C GLY A 640 55.67 15.95 22.64
N GLN A 641 56.02 16.61 23.74
CA GLN A 641 56.23 16.00 25.07
C GLN A 641 54.99 15.89 26.00
N ASP A 642 55.13 14.94 26.93
CA ASP A 642 54.73 14.96 28.36
C ASP A 642 53.33 14.52 28.88
N ASN A 643 53.45 13.64 29.88
CA ASN A 643 52.72 13.51 31.16
C ASN A 643 51.62 12.46 31.42
N SER A 644 52.01 11.53 32.31
CA SER A 644 51.28 10.88 33.41
C SER A 644 50.45 9.59 33.18
N LEU A 645 50.89 8.56 33.93
CA LEU A 645 50.35 7.21 34.16
C LEU A 645 49.49 7.19 35.46
N PRO A 646 48.93 6.05 35.98
CA PRO A 646 48.95 4.64 35.49
C PRO A 646 47.59 3.89 35.47
N LEU A 647 47.60 2.67 34.90
CA LEU A 647 46.60 1.61 35.13
C LEU A 647 47.19 0.47 36.01
N PRO A 648 46.41 -0.16 36.91
CA PRO A 648 46.82 -1.35 37.69
C PRO A 648 46.47 -2.69 36.99
N PRO A 649 46.93 -3.87 37.49
CA PRO A 649 47.53 -4.89 36.61
C PRO A 649 46.76 -6.24 36.47
N LYS A 650 47.30 -7.11 35.58
CA LYS A 650 46.84 -8.48 35.32
C LYS A 650 47.42 -9.53 36.28
N LEU A 651 46.64 -10.57 36.58
CA LEU A 651 47.11 -11.85 37.15
C LEU A 651 46.52 -13.07 36.38
N ARG A 652 47.41 -13.75 35.63
CA ARG A 652 47.67 -15.22 35.51
C ARG A 652 46.49 -16.20 35.77
N TYR A 653 46.04 -16.99 34.77
CA TYR A 653 46.49 -18.38 34.40
C TYR A 653 46.05 -19.47 35.41
N ASN A 654 45.56 -20.69 35.08
CA ASN A 654 45.46 -21.48 33.82
C ASN A 654 44.34 -22.59 33.93
N PRO A 655 44.31 -23.72 33.16
CA PRO A 655 43.41 -24.00 32.02
C PRO A 655 42.32 -25.10 32.23
N LEU A 656 41.44 -25.33 31.23
CA LEU A 656 41.37 -26.60 30.45
C LEU A 656 40.23 -26.65 29.38
N LEU A 657 40.51 -27.38 28.30
CA LEU A 657 39.59 -28.03 27.33
C LEU A 657 38.66 -27.20 26.42
N THR A 658 39.23 -26.87 25.25
CA THR A 658 38.67 -27.03 23.90
C THR A 658 37.29 -27.68 23.71
N LEU A 659 36.40 -27.04 22.93
CA LEU A 659 35.93 -27.57 21.64
C LEU A 659 35.14 -26.53 20.84
N SER A 660 35.51 -26.37 19.57
CA SER A 660 34.81 -25.52 18.58
C SER A 660 33.64 -26.26 17.94
N TYR A 661 32.48 -25.62 17.77
CA TYR A 661 31.51 -26.07 16.75
C TYR A 661 30.69 -24.92 16.15
N SER A 662 30.51 -25.02 14.83
CA SER A 662 29.64 -24.15 14.02
C SER A 662 28.16 -24.35 14.40
N ARG A 663 27.33 -23.30 14.25
CA ARG A 663 25.87 -23.40 14.37
C ARG A 663 25.17 -22.81 13.15
N ALA A 664 24.53 -23.69 12.39
CA ALA A 664 23.48 -23.36 11.43
C ALA A 664 22.18 -22.94 12.15
N PRO A 665 21.27 -22.20 11.50
CA PRO A 665 20.02 -21.75 12.13
C PRO A 665 19.01 -22.90 12.27
N ILE A 666 18.58 -23.16 13.51
CA ILE A 666 17.51 -24.13 13.80
C ILE A 666 16.15 -23.44 13.66
N SER A 667 15.29 -24.01 12.82
CA SER A 667 13.89 -23.65 12.67
C SER A 667 13.14 -23.69 14.01
N LYS A 668 12.50 -22.58 14.39
CA LYS A 668 11.58 -22.54 15.54
C LYS A 668 10.26 -23.20 15.14
N ARG A 669 10.09 -24.48 15.49
CA ARG A 669 8.74 -25.06 15.64
C ARG A 669 8.07 -24.40 16.85
N LEU A 670 6.94 -23.75 16.61
CA LEU A 670 6.04 -23.31 17.68
C LEU A 670 5.27 -24.54 18.17
N CYS A 671 5.38 -24.90 19.44
CA CYS A 671 4.56 -25.97 20.01
C CYS A 671 3.12 -25.45 20.21
N PRO A 672 2.08 -26.10 19.67
CA PRO A 672 0.71 -25.66 19.87
C PRO A 672 0.20 -26.11 21.24
N PHE A 673 -0.12 -25.16 22.11
CA PHE A 673 -1.09 -25.42 23.19
C PHE A 673 -2.49 -25.37 22.57
N ALA A 674 -3.25 -26.45 22.71
CA ALA A 674 -4.59 -26.55 22.13
C ALA A 674 -5.53 -25.51 22.75
N SER A 675 -6.29 -24.81 21.91
CA SER A 675 -7.41 -23.96 22.35
C SER A 675 -8.52 -24.84 22.94
N ALA A 676 -8.91 -24.60 24.19
CA ALA A 676 -10.01 -25.33 24.79
C ALA A 676 -11.33 -25.08 24.03
N THR A 677 -12.08 -26.14 23.75
CA THR A 677 -13.41 -26.06 23.12
C THR A 677 -14.46 -25.61 24.14
N VAL A 678 -15.59 -25.08 23.67
CA VAL A 678 -16.70 -24.65 24.53
C VAL A 678 -17.82 -25.66 24.37
N SER A 679 -18.29 -26.27 25.47
CA SER A 679 -19.45 -27.16 25.42
C SER A 679 -20.71 -26.39 24.99
N GLN A 680 -21.56 -27.03 24.19
CA GLN A 680 -22.83 -26.48 23.73
C GLN A 680 -23.75 -26.10 24.91
N ASP A 681 -23.65 -26.79 26.04
CA ASP A 681 -24.41 -26.50 27.26
C ASP A 681 -24.12 -25.11 27.82
N CYS A 682 -22.89 -24.61 27.63
CA CYS A 682 -22.51 -23.25 28.04
C CYS A 682 -23.27 -22.18 27.23
N ILE A 683 -23.49 -22.45 25.95
CA ILE A 683 -24.23 -21.55 25.05
C ILE A 683 -25.72 -21.61 25.38
N THR A 684 -26.27 -22.80 25.62
CA THR A 684 -27.66 -23.00 26.03
C THR A 684 -27.97 -22.29 27.36
N ALA A 685 -27.15 -22.50 28.39
CA ALA A 685 -27.34 -21.86 29.70
C ALA A 685 -27.27 -20.32 29.59
N PHE A 686 -26.31 -19.77 28.84
CA PHE A 686 -26.21 -18.34 28.61
C PHE A 686 -27.42 -17.75 27.86
N ASN A 687 -27.97 -18.48 26.89
CA ASN A 687 -29.19 -18.07 26.20
C ASN A 687 -30.42 -18.09 27.13
N GLU A 688 -30.51 -19.04 28.07
CA GLU A 688 -31.57 -19.04 29.10
C GLU A 688 -31.43 -17.87 30.09
N LEU A 689 -30.21 -17.47 30.45
CA LEU A 689 -29.95 -16.26 31.24
C LEU A 689 -30.35 -14.99 30.45
N LYS A 690 -29.97 -14.90 29.17
CA LYS A 690 -30.14 -13.69 28.36
C LYS A 690 -31.57 -13.47 27.86
N LEU A 691 -32.25 -14.51 27.39
CA LEU A 691 -33.57 -14.41 26.75
C LEU A 691 -34.71 -14.69 27.74
N ASN A 692 -34.57 -15.73 28.55
CA ASN A 692 -35.63 -16.18 29.46
C ASN A 692 -35.49 -15.60 30.88
N LYS A 693 -34.39 -14.90 31.19
CA LYS A 693 -34.04 -14.39 32.53
C LYS A 693 -34.15 -15.42 33.66
N LYS A 694 -33.98 -16.71 33.31
CA LYS A 694 -34.15 -17.84 34.24
C LYS A 694 -33.04 -17.86 35.29
N TYR A 695 -31.79 -17.77 34.85
CA TYR A 695 -30.62 -17.71 35.71
C TYR A 695 -30.19 -16.25 35.95
N LYS A 696 -29.79 -15.93 37.18
CA LYS A 696 -29.17 -14.64 37.52
C LYS A 696 -27.66 -14.65 37.27
N PHE A 697 -27.04 -15.82 37.47
CA PHE A 697 -25.63 -16.04 37.18
C PHE A 697 -25.32 -17.48 36.72
N ILE A 698 -24.19 -17.61 36.01
CA ILE A 698 -23.61 -18.88 35.57
C ILE A 698 -22.11 -18.84 35.83
N VAL A 699 -21.58 -19.89 36.46
CA VAL A 699 -20.14 -20.12 36.65
C VAL A 699 -19.71 -21.28 35.74
N TYR A 700 -18.57 -21.09 35.08
CA TYR A 700 -17.97 -22.05 34.14
C TYR A 700 -16.56 -22.41 34.62
N LYS A 701 -16.18 -23.67 34.37
CA LYS A 701 -14.84 -24.20 34.60
C LYS A 701 -14.30 -24.87 33.35
N LEU A 702 -12.99 -25.03 33.27
CA LEU A 702 -12.42 -26.03 32.39
C LEU A 702 -12.61 -27.43 33.00
N SER A 703 -12.84 -28.42 32.14
CA SER A 703 -12.74 -29.86 32.45
C SER A 703 -11.40 -30.20 33.13
N ASP A 704 -11.36 -31.28 33.92
CA ASP A 704 -10.13 -31.74 34.61
C ASP A 704 -8.96 -32.03 33.63
N ASP A 705 -9.26 -32.30 32.35
CA ASP A 705 -8.29 -32.48 31.24
C ASP A 705 -7.79 -31.17 30.61
N TYR A 706 -8.38 -30.03 30.97
CA TYR A 706 -8.15 -28.69 30.39
C TYR A 706 -8.47 -28.56 28.88
N LYS A 707 -9.27 -29.47 28.31
CA LYS A 707 -9.61 -29.47 26.87
C LYS A 707 -10.92 -28.77 26.52
N GLU A 708 -11.86 -28.75 27.45
CA GLU A 708 -13.21 -28.22 27.23
C GLU A 708 -13.63 -27.31 28.38
N ILE A 709 -14.46 -26.30 28.08
CA ILE A 709 -15.13 -25.43 29.03
C ILE A 709 -16.57 -25.91 29.22
N VAL A 710 -16.94 -26.12 30.49
CA VAL A 710 -18.24 -26.67 30.92
C VAL A 710 -18.88 -25.78 31.99
N VAL A 711 -20.21 -25.85 32.10
CA VAL A 711 -20.95 -25.19 33.20
C VAL A 711 -20.63 -25.89 34.52
N GLU A 712 -20.32 -25.13 35.56
CA GLU A 712 -20.11 -25.64 36.92
C GLU A 712 -21.35 -25.42 37.79
N LYS A 713 -21.98 -24.24 37.69
CA LYS A 713 -23.22 -23.90 38.41
C LYS A 713 -23.99 -22.84 37.62
N ALA A 714 -25.28 -23.05 37.40
CA ALA A 714 -26.21 -22.03 36.93
C ALA A 714 -27.27 -21.84 38.04
N SER A 715 -27.47 -20.60 38.48
CA SER A 715 -28.29 -20.30 39.66
C SER A 715 -29.35 -19.25 39.35
N GLU A 716 -30.55 -19.45 39.87
CA GLU A 716 -31.67 -18.49 39.84
C GLU A 716 -31.63 -17.55 41.05
N SER A 717 -30.74 -17.80 42.02
CA SER A 717 -30.60 -16.99 43.24
C SER A 717 -30.19 -15.55 42.92
N LYS A 718 -30.82 -14.60 43.62
CA LYS A 718 -30.48 -13.17 43.55
C LYS A 718 -29.49 -12.74 44.63
N GLU A 719 -29.09 -13.66 45.51
CA GLU A 719 -28.17 -13.39 46.61
C GLU A 719 -26.73 -13.33 46.10
N TRP A 720 -26.09 -12.19 46.29
CA TRP A 720 -24.70 -11.97 45.84
C TRP A 720 -23.71 -12.91 46.52
N GLU A 721 -23.95 -13.28 47.78
CA GLU A 721 -23.00 -14.11 48.53
C GLU A 721 -22.96 -15.55 48.01
N ASP A 722 -24.06 -16.12 47.51
CA ASP A 722 -24.07 -17.43 46.83
C ASP A 722 -23.18 -17.42 45.57
N PHE A 723 -23.17 -16.30 44.83
CA PHE A 723 -22.28 -16.10 43.69
C PHE A 723 -20.82 -15.98 44.13
N ARG A 724 -20.55 -15.13 45.15
CA ARG A 724 -19.21 -14.86 45.69
C ARG A 724 -18.57 -16.11 46.29
N GLU A 725 -19.28 -16.84 47.16
CA GLU A 725 -18.80 -18.09 47.74
C GLU A 725 -18.50 -19.15 46.67
N THR A 726 -19.34 -19.25 45.62
CA THR A 726 -19.10 -20.18 44.50
C THR A 726 -17.75 -19.91 43.82
N LEU A 727 -17.35 -18.64 43.67
CA LEU A 727 -16.05 -18.28 43.07
C LEU A 727 -14.90 -18.42 44.08
N VAL A 728 -15.04 -17.92 45.30
CA VAL A 728 -13.95 -17.92 46.31
C VAL A 728 -13.59 -19.34 46.77
N ASN A 729 -14.58 -20.23 46.89
CA ASN A 729 -14.38 -21.63 47.28
C ASN A 729 -14.08 -22.55 46.07
N ALA A 730 -13.99 -22.01 44.86
CA ALA A 730 -13.70 -22.80 43.66
C ALA A 730 -12.31 -23.44 43.72
N THR A 731 -12.26 -24.77 43.65
CA THR A 731 -11.00 -25.53 43.61
C THR A 731 -10.74 -26.12 42.22
N SER A 732 -9.47 -26.24 41.86
CA SER A 732 -9.02 -26.91 40.63
C SER A 732 -8.00 -27.98 40.96
N LYS A 733 -8.10 -29.12 40.28
CA LYS A 733 -7.09 -30.18 40.32
C LYS A 733 -5.95 -29.84 39.36
N SER A 734 -4.73 -29.80 39.87
CA SER A 734 -3.53 -29.87 39.03
C SER A 734 -3.43 -31.25 38.36
N LYS A 735 -2.70 -31.35 37.23
CA LYS A 735 -2.31 -32.64 36.63
C LYS A 735 -1.50 -33.54 37.58
N THR A 736 -0.97 -32.98 38.66
CA THR A 736 -0.28 -33.70 39.76
C THR A 736 -1.21 -34.22 40.85
N GLY A 737 -2.54 -34.11 40.69
CA GLY A 737 -3.53 -34.54 41.69
C GLY A 737 -3.73 -33.58 42.86
N THR A 738 -2.91 -32.53 42.98
CA THR A 738 -3.03 -31.50 44.02
C THR A 738 -4.29 -30.67 43.81
N VAL A 739 -5.14 -30.57 44.83
CA VAL A 739 -6.33 -29.69 44.85
C VAL A 739 -5.94 -28.36 45.51
N GLY A 740 -6.19 -27.25 44.82
CA GLY A 740 -5.98 -25.89 45.36
C GLY A 740 -7.02 -24.92 44.81
N LYS A 741 -7.01 -23.65 45.28
CA LYS A 741 -7.88 -22.59 44.72
C LYS A 741 -7.67 -22.48 43.21
N GLY A 742 -8.76 -22.34 42.46
CA GLY A 742 -8.79 -22.49 41.01
C GLY A 742 -9.44 -21.29 40.30
N PRO A 743 -8.90 -20.84 39.15
CA PRO A 743 -9.57 -19.84 38.32
C PRO A 743 -10.96 -20.32 37.84
N ARG A 744 -11.84 -19.36 37.54
CA ARG A 744 -13.19 -19.59 37.01
C ARG A 744 -13.60 -18.48 36.04
N TYR A 745 -14.55 -18.77 35.17
CA TYR A 745 -15.29 -17.73 34.46
C TYR A 745 -16.70 -17.65 35.02
N ALA A 746 -17.29 -16.47 35.00
CA ALA A 746 -18.67 -16.25 35.36
C ALA A 746 -19.35 -15.28 34.40
N VAL A 747 -20.66 -15.42 34.30
CA VAL A 747 -21.55 -14.41 33.73
C VAL A 747 -22.58 -14.06 34.80
N TYR A 748 -22.74 -12.78 35.10
CA TYR A 748 -23.71 -12.26 36.07
C TYR A 748 -24.55 -11.16 35.42
N ASP A 749 -25.86 -11.18 35.64
CA ASP A 749 -26.77 -10.13 35.16
C ASP A 749 -27.00 -9.04 36.23
N PHE A 750 -26.29 -7.91 36.11
CA PHE A 750 -26.39 -6.79 37.05
C PHE A 750 -27.61 -5.92 36.75
N GLU A 751 -28.43 -5.66 37.76
CA GLU A 751 -29.55 -4.71 37.68
C GLU A 751 -29.34 -3.59 38.69
N TYR A 752 -29.35 -2.33 38.23
CA TYR A 752 -29.01 -1.18 39.04
C TYR A 752 -29.82 0.07 38.66
N ASN A 753 -30.09 0.92 39.65
CA ASN A 753 -30.82 2.17 39.47
C ASN A 753 -29.87 3.28 39.04
N LEU A 754 -30.33 4.19 38.17
CA LEU A 754 -29.56 5.37 37.79
C LEU A 754 -29.65 6.46 38.86
N ALA A 755 -28.51 7.07 39.20
CA ALA A 755 -28.43 8.21 40.12
C ALA A 755 -29.24 9.45 39.67
N SER A 756 -29.59 9.53 38.38
CA SER A 756 -30.44 10.59 37.81
C SER A 756 -31.94 10.37 38.01
N GLY A 757 -32.38 9.21 38.48
CA GLY A 757 -33.79 8.84 38.62
C GLY A 757 -34.44 8.26 37.35
N ASP A 758 -33.70 8.13 36.23
CA ASP A 758 -34.21 7.64 34.94
C ASP A 758 -34.46 6.10 34.87
N GLY A 759 -34.76 5.47 36.01
CA GLY A 759 -35.14 4.05 36.11
C GLY A 759 -34.01 3.04 36.27
N ILE A 760 -34.38 1.75 36.15
CA ILE A 760 -33.50 0.60 36.35
C ILE A 760 -32.82 0.21 35.03
N ARG A 761 -31.51 -0.05 35.04
CA ARG A 761 -30.77 -0.63 33.91
C ARG A 761 -30.22 -2.01 34.24
N ASN A 762 -30.13 -2.84 33.22
CA ASN A 762 -29.67 -4.22 33.25
C ASN A 762 -28.40 -4.36 32.40
N LYS A 763 -27.39 -5.11 32.87
CA LYS A 763 -26.12 -5.38 32.17
C LYS A 763 -25.55 -6.75 32.51
N ILE A 764 -25.59 -7.65 31.53
CA ILE A 764 -24.87 -8.92 31.53
C ILE A 764 -23.35 -8.65 31.48
N THR A 765 -22.64 -9.09 32.52
CA THR A 765 -21.21 -8.86 32.70
C THR A 765 -20.47 -10.20 32.79
N PHE A 766 -19.34 -10.32 32.08
CA PHE A 766 -18.44 -11.46 32.14
C PHE A 766 -17.33 -11.19 33.16
N ILE A 767 -17.18 -12.08 34.14
CA ILE A 767 -16.20 -11.98 35.22
C ILE A 767 -15.19 -13.13 35.04
N ALA A 768 -13.91 -12.81 34.89
CA ALA A 768 -12.83 -13.78 34.92
C ALA A 768 -12.16 -13.75 36.29
N TRP A 769 -12.35 -14.80 37.08
CA TRP A 769 -11.78 -14.99 38.41
C TRP A 769 -10.46 -15.76 38.31
N SER A 770 -9.39 -15.20 38.84
CA SER A 770 -8.05 -15.81 38.83
C SER A 770 -7.33 -15.53 40.16
N PRO A 771 -7.70 -16.23 41.25
CA PRO A 771 -7.22 -15.92 42.59
C PRO A 771 -5.70 -15.96 42.68
N ASP A 772 -5.09 -15.03 43.42
CA ASP A 772 -3.63 -14.90 43.35
C ASP A 772 -2.86 -16.11 43.91
N ASP A 773 -3.45 -16.84 44.86
CA ASP A 773 -2.95 -18.12 45.38
C ASP A 773 -2.97 -19.29 44.36
N ALA A 774 -3.62 -19.14 43.20
CA ALA A 774 -3.75 -20.23 42.23
C ALA A 774 -2.42 -20.54 41.49
N GLY A 775 -2.19 -21.83 41.23
CA GLY A 775 -1.01 -22.28 40.51
C GLY A 775 -0.85 -21.65 39.12
N ILE A 776 0.40 -21.35 38.76
CA ILE A 776 0.76 -20.65 37.51
C ILE A 776 0.20 -21.36 36.26
N GLN A 777 0.24 -22.69 36.23
CA GLN A 777 -0.24 -23.48 35.08
C GLN A 777 -1.76 -23.32 34.86
N PRO A 778 -2.65 -23.55 35.85
CA PRO A 778 -4.06 -23.18 35.74
C PRO A 778 -4.31 -21.74 35.28
N LYS A 779 -3.62 -20.74 35.87
CA LYS A 779 -3.76 -19.32 35.46
C LYS A 779 -3.43 -19.11 33.98
N MET A 780 -2.31 -19.66 33.49
CA MET A 780 -1.92 -19.57 32.08
C MET A 780 -2.95 -20.20 31.13
N ILE A 781 -3.47 -21.38 31.48
CA ILE A 781 -4.45 -22.06 30.63
C ILE A 781 -5.77 -21.25 30.59
N TYR A 782 -6.30 -20.84 31.75
CA TYR A 782 -7.50 -20.00 31.83
C TYR A 782 -7.33 -18.63 31.15
N ALA A 783 -6.13 -18.04 31.15
CA ALA A 783 -5.85 -16.84 30.36
C ALA A 783 -5.95 -17.12 28.85
N SER A 784 -5.43 -18.27 28.38
CA SER A 784 -5.45 -18.65 26.96
C SER A 784 -6.83 -19.04 26.42
N SER A 785 -7.69 -19.67 27.24
CA SER A 785 -9.03 -20.14 26.83
C SER A 785 -10.15 -19.11 27.01
N LYS A 786 -9.88 -17.97 27.65
CA LYS A 786 -10.86 -16.91 27.94
C LYS A 786 -11.56 -16.38 26.68
N GLU A 787 -10.80 -16.13 25.62
CA GLU A 787 -11.32 -15.63 24.35
C GLU A 787 -12.17 -16.66 23.59
N ALA A 788 -11.97 -17.96 23.81
CA ALA A 788 -12.80 -19.00 23.19
C ALA A 788 -14.23 -18.98 23.77
N LEU A 789 -14.38 -18.94 25.10
CA LEU A 789 -15.69 -18.81 25.74
C LEU A 789 -16.39 -17.49 25.35
N LYS A 790 -15.66 -16.37 25.47
CA LYS A 790 -16.21 -15.03 25.19
C LYS A 790 -16.74 -14.87 23.77
N ARG A 791 -16.11 -15.49 22.76
CA ARG A 791 -16.61 -15.48 21.36
C ARG A 791 -17.89 -16.28 21.18
N SER A 792 -18.09 -17.35 21.95
CA SER A 792 -19.33 -18.15 21.93
C SER A 792 -20.51 -17.48 22.64
N LEU A 793 -20.26 -16.54 23.57
CA LEU A 793 -21.29 -15.89 24.38
C LEU A 793 -21.69 -14.51 23.82
N THR A 794 -22.59 -14.49 22.84
CA THR A 794 -22.99 -13.26 22.14
C THR A 794 -23.92 -12.35 22.97
N GLY A 795 -23.43 -11.20 23.42
CA GLY A 795 -24.23 -10.19 24.14
C GLY A 795 -23.72 -9.78 25.52
N ILE A 796 -22.50 -10.17 25.89
CA ILE A 796 -21.80 -9.63 27.07
C ILE A 796 -21.60 -8.11 26.89
N ALA A 797 -22.07 -7.32 27.85
CA ALA A 797 -22.01 -5.84 27.80
C ALA A 797 -20.76 -5.26 28.48
N THR A 798 -20.16 -5.96 29.43
CA THR A 798 -18.96 -5.53 30.18
C THR A 798 -18.12 -6.74 30.55
N GLU A 799 -16.80 -6.56 30.61
CA GLU A 799 -15.84 -7.57 31.05
C GLU A 799 -15.14 -7.07 32.32
N TYR A 800 -14.94 -7.96 33.28
CA TYR A 800 -14.25 -7.71 34.54
C TYR A 800 -13.23 -8.82 34.82
N GLN A 801 -12.09 -8.47 35.40
CA GLN A 801 -11.04 -9.39 35.81
C GLN A 801 -10.84 -9.20 37.31
N ALA A 802 -11.00 -10.27 38.08
CA ALA A 802 -10.86 -10.30 39.53
C ALA A 802 -9.73 -11.27 39.91
N ASN A 803 -8.83 -10.84 40.79
CA ASN A 803 -7.69 -11.63 41.24
C ASN A 803 -7.62 -11.77 42.76
N ASP A 804 -8.28 -10.89 43.52
CA ASP A 804 -8.41 -10.99 44.98
C ASP A 804 -9.89 -10.92 45.46
N THR A 805 -10.17 -11.30 46.71
CA THR A 805 -11.54 -11.36 47.26
C THR A 805 -12.25 -10.01 47.29
N ASP A 806 -11.48 -8.93 47.33
CA ASP A 806 -11.95 -7.54 47.39
C ASP A 806 -12.39 -7.05 45.99
N ASP A 807 -11.86 -7.64 44.91
CA ASP A 807 -12.30 -7.39 43.53
C ASP A 807 -13.73 -7.93 43.29
N ILE A 808 -14.18 -8.95 44.05
CA ILE A 808 -15.53 -9.53 43.95
C ILE A 808 -16.53 -8.91 44.95
N GLU A 809 -16.22 -7.75 45.54
CA GLU A 809 -17.23 -6.98 46.24
C GLU A 809 -18.27 -6.42 45.25
N TYR A 810 -19.54 -6.44 45.66
CA TYR A 810 -20.65 -6.02 44.79
C TYR A 810 -20.46 -4.57 44.32
N ASP A 811 -20.03 -3.68 45.20
CA ASP A 811 -19.84 -2.26 44.89
C ASP A 811 -18.64 -2.02 43.95
N SER A 812 -17.55 -2.79 44.10
CA SER A 812 -16.38 -2.74 43.22
C SER A 812 -16.73 -3.10 41.77
N ILE A 813 -17.50 -4.18 41.59
CA ILE A 813 -17.97 -4.58 40.27
C ILE A 813 -19.07 -3.63 39.77
N LEU A 814 -20.04 -3.26 40.61
CA LEU A 814 -21.16 -2.39 40.24
C LEU A 814 -20.69 -1.00 39.80
N LYS A 815 -19.69 -0.42 40.46
CA LYS A 815 -19.07 0.86 40.05
C LYS A 815 -18.49 0.77 38.64
N THR A 816 -17.85 -0.36 38.32
CA THR A 816 -17.25 -0.63 37.01
C THR A 816 -18.31 -0.89 35.94
N VAL A 817 -19.29 -1.74 36.24
CA VAL A 817 -20.41 -2.09 35.35
C VAL A 817 -21.32 -0.90 35.09
N SER A 818 -21.64 -0.10 36.09
CA SER A 818 -22.47 1.11 35.95
C SER A 818 -21.72 2.27 35.30
N LYS A 819 -20.38 2.25 35.26
CA LYS A 819 -19.51 3.39 34.92
C LYS A 819 -19.72 4.59 35.85
N GLY A 820 -19.99 4.33 37.13
CA GLY A 820 -20.30 5.37 38.14
C GLY A 820 -21.66 6.05 37.98
N LEU A 821 -22.60 5.41 37.26
CA LEU A 821 -23.97 5.91 37.08
C LEU A 821 -25.00 5.23 37.99
N ALA A 822 -24.59 4.24 38.78
CA ALA A 822 -25.44 3.66 39.82
C ALA A 822 -25.71 4.68 40.93
N ALA A 823 -26.94 4.66 41.45
CA ALA A 823 -27.39 5.46 42.61
C ALA A 823 -26.75 4.98 43.92
#